data_AF-A0A932CVX7-F1
#
_entry.id   AF-A0A932CVX7-F1
#
_cell.length_a   1.000
_cell.length_b   1.000
_cell.length_c   1.000
_cell.angle_alpha   90.00
_cell.angle_beta   90.00
_cell.angle_gamma   90.00
#
_symmetry.space_group_name_H-M   'P 1'
#
loop_
_entity.id
_entity.type
_entity.pdbx_description
1 polymer ?
#
loop_
_entity_poly.entity_id
_entity_poly.type
_entity_poly.pdbx_seq_one_letter_code
_entity_poly.pdbx_strand_id
1 'polypeptide(L)'
;MRRWSAVAVALVISVGQGARGDGLVPGPGEPGHDPDLAAKAEAFDLQLHTFMTPPLGWGLEAYVPDPGMRAAIDEFFASGAEDFEAHTGLHPYEALGYYEEMGDLGMFGGVQAAGDAFRYAVLRDGGAPADEVDAARAALIRAMEGLSWYTRVTGVPGAMARGLQRITPEPGDPPLPGEVPSTTPLFDAEGNPQPADKSPTWREDASGELPFLIWLDDTSKDQVDGYVFALGAVYDVVAGDPTIPADAIQRLVDDALAIGRSLMRRVLVAPDKEVDLVLVDADGRPTTFHDLSAEEIVPGLVLDAPVNGFNGWMGMSIVRTLYHITGDEELGRFYYEELVGNRGYLDVTQESIALMYFGNETNYSNVNMAFVAAYGLLRYESDPEVGAQIREILGTELYAPGVDRQARGLGQSFFDFIYAAFRPAGATGSGEDARSEGLVTLQEFPAPPTWSVGVTNCDEAEIASLDCTGIDGTPLPLSPDPGRGGGVVATGPLPMRIRPRSNFEWRSDPHTVNGDPGDRLDPGGDFHAAYWMGRFLEATSDGTVNISPIARPAPAASDPDADAGPEVGTDAGTPDGADAAAGVDAGTSSGGDDGCACRSGGGGRPTAWAVILVAVASLLGRRRGTATRSSVALRFAHRLPQHHGRRPPLRQEVAQGRDRPELRRRGRSGRDLDGHASEATGGDDCDDGDDAAFPGAPDAAGDGIDRDCDGADG
;
A
#
# COMPACT_ATOMS: atom_id res chain seq x y z
N MET A 1 -53.20 6.15 -41.52
CA MET A 1 -53.88 6.49 -40.25
C MET A 1 -53.85 5.28 -39.32
N ARG A 2 -53.15 5.36 -38.18
CA ARG A 2 -53.49 4.75 -36.88
C ARG A 2 -52.40 5.18 -35.89
N ARG A 3 -52.79 5.79 -34.78
CA ARG A 3 -51.87 6.18 -33.70
C ARG A 3 -51.70 4.98 -32.77
N TRP A 4 -50.46 4.71 -32.34
CA TRP A 4 -50.18 3.96 -31.12
C TRP A 4 -49.46 4.92 -30.18
N SER A 5 -50.12 5.26 -29.08
CA SER A 5 -49.51 6.11 -28.04
C SER A 5 -48.76 5.20 -27.08
N ALA A 6 -47.43 5.19 -27.16
CA ALA A 6 -46.61 4.58 -26.12
C ALA A 6 -46.69 5.46 -24.86
N VAL A 7 -47.40 4.99 -23.84
CA VAL A 7 -47.34 5.58 -22.50
C VAL A 7 -46.12 4.99 -21.82
N ALA A 8 -45.04 5.77 -21.71
CA ALA A 8 -43.90 5.42 -20.89
C ALA A 8 -44.33 5.47 -19.41
N VAL A 9 -44.53 4.30 -18.80
CA VAL A 9 -44.66 4.20 -17.35
C VAL A 9 -43.26 4.30 -16.77
N ALA A 10 -42.91 5.47 -16.24
CA ALA A 10 -41.73 5.64 -15.41
C ALA A 10 -41.96 4.86 -14.10
N LEU A 11 -41.57 3.59 -14.10
CA LEU A 11 -41.58 2.76 -12.91
C LEU A 11 -40.39 3.19 -12.04
N VAL A 12 -40.60 4.19 -11.19
CA VAL A 12 -39.69 4.49 -10.09
C VAL A 12 -39.69 3.26 -9.19
N ILE A 13 -38.67 2.42 -9.33
CA ILE A 13 -38.40 1.35 -8.38
C ILE A 13 -37.86 2.04 -7.13
N SER A 14 -38.78 2.43 -6.25
CA SER A 14 -38.44 2.66 -4.85
C SER A 14 -37.99 1.32 -4.27
N VAL A 15 -36.70 1.01 -4.43
CA VAL A 15 -36.04 -0.02 -3.64
C VAL A 15 -36.32 0.37 -2.19
N GLY A 16 -37.08 -0.46 -1.48
CA GLY A 16 -37.35 -0.21 -0.08
C GLY A 16 -36.03 -0.34 0.65
N GLN A 17 -35.44 0.79 1.05
CA GLN A 17 -34.37 0.79 2.04
C GLN A 17 -34.90 0.01 3.25
N GLY A 18 -34.32 -1.16 3.49
CA GLY A 18 -34.43 -1.80 4.79
C GLY A 18 -33.83 -0.85 5.83
N ALA A 19 -34.23 -0.99 7.08
CA ALA A 19 -33.49 -0.33 8.16
C ALA A 19 -32.06 -0.91 8.15
N ARG A 20 -31.11 -0.07 7.72
CA ARG A 20 -29.67 -0.28 7.80
C ARG A 20 -29.31 -0.68 9.24
N GLY A 21 -28.40 -1.63 9.40
CA GLY A 21 -27.88 -2.03 10.71
C GLY A 21 -27.08 -0.92 11.38
N ASP A 22 -26.99 -0.96 12.72
CA ASP A 22 -26.12 -0.06 13.50
C ASP A 22 -24.68 -0.10 12.97
N GLY A 23 -24.00 1.04 12.89
CA GLY A 23 -22.63 1.12 12.37
C GLY A 23 -21.60 0.46 13.29
N LEU A 24 -20.45 0.03 12.76
CA LEU A 24 -19.31 -0.35 13.62
C LEU A 24 -18.89 0.81 14.53
N VAL A 25 -18.91 2.04 14.03
CA VAL A 25 -18.95 3.27 14.82
C VAL A 25 -20.42 3.75 14.88
N PRO A 26 -21.04 3.91 16.06
CA PRO A 26 -22.45 4.31 16.13
C PRO A 26 -22.69 5.78 15.77
N GLY A 27 -23.61 6.03 14.83
CA GLY A 27 -24.02 7.36 14.40
C GLY A 27 -25.04 8.06 15.33
N PRO A 28 -25.34 9.35 15.11
CA PRO A 28 -26.33 10.09 15.90
C PRO A 28 -27.71 9.40 15.90
N GLY A 29 -28.14 8.96 17.09
CA GLY A 29 -29.38 8.22 17.30
C GLY A 29 -29.21 6.70 17.42
N GLU A 30 -28.04 6.15 17.10
CA GLU A 30 -27.71 4.73 17.28
C GLU A 30 -27.26 4.41 18.73
N PRO A 31 -27.45 3.18 19.22
CA PRO A 31 -27.01 2.79 20.56
C PRO A 31 -25.48 2.82 20.72
N GLY A 32 -25.00 3.60 21.68
CA GLY A 32 -23.56 3.74 21.94
C GLY A 32 -22.88 4.87 21.16
N HIS A 33 -23.65 5.78 20.56
CA HIS A 33 -23.11 6.98 19.93
C HIS A 33 -22.26 7.82 20.90
N ASP A 34 -21.07 8.17 20.45
CA ASP A 34 -20.09 9.00 21.14
C ASP A 34 -20.00 10.37 20.44
N PRO A 35 -20.53 11.46 21.06
CA PRO A 35 -20.53 12.78 20.45
C PRO A 35 -19.14 13.45 20.49
N ASP A 36 -18.28 13.08 21.44
CA ASP A 36 -16.94 13.66 21.57
C ASP A 36 -16.03 13.07 20.47
N LEU A 37 -16.20 11.78 20.15
CA LEU A 37 -15.56 11.16 18.99
C LEU A 37 -16.11 11.67 17.65
N ALA A 38 -17.41 11.98 17.56
CA ALA A 38 -18.00 12.58 16.35
C ALA A 38 -17.42 13.98 16.08
N ALA A 39 -17.39 14.85 17.09
CA ALA A 39 -16.77 16.17 16.99
C ALA A 39 -15.27 16.11 16.65
N LYS A 40 -14.55 15.09 17.13
CA LYS A 40 -13.16 14.84 16.72
C LYS A 40 -13.05 14.53 15.22
N ALA A 41 -13.97 13.74 14.66
CA ALA A 41 -13.98 13.42 13.24
C ALA A 41 -14.31 14.64 12.37
N GLU A 42 -15.29 15.45 12.77
CA GLU A 42 -15.61 16.72 12.12
C GLU A 42 -14.41 17.69 12.13
N ALA A 43 -13.61 17.70 13.21
CA ALA A 43 -12.37 18.46 13.27
C ALA A 43 -11.25 17.89 12.38
N PHE A 44 -11.18 16.57 12.15
CA PHE A 44 -10.23 15.96 11.21
C PHE A 44 -10.64 16.24 9.76
N ASP A 45 -11.94 16.15 9.43
CA ASP A 45 -12.48 16.59 8.14
C ASP A 45 -12.06 18.04 7.85
N LEU A 46 -12.23 18.94 8.84
CA LEU A 46 -11.88 20.36 8.74
C LEU A 46 -10.37 20.56 8.51
N GLN A 47 -9.51 19.85 9.25
CA GLN A 47 -8.06 19.92 9.09
C GLN A 47 -7.63 19.49 7.68
N LEU A 48 -8.12 18.32 7.23
CA LEU A 48 -7.84 17.77 5.91
C LEU A 48 -8.26 18.71 4.79
N HIS A 49 -9.52 19.18 4.82
CA HIS A 49 -10.07 19.99 3.73
C HIS A 49 -9.60 21.45 3.75
N THR A 50 -9.15 21.99 4.89
CA THR A 50 -8.60 23.36 4.96
C THR A 50 -7.14 23.42 4.54
N PHE A 51 -6.28 22.49 5.00
CA PHE A 51 -4.83 22.63 4.86
C PHE A 51 -4.19 21.62 3.91
N MET A 52 -4.71 20.39 3.83
CA MET A 52 -3.98 19.27 3.23
C MET A 52 -4.45 18.91 1.82
N THR A 53 -5.76 18.88 1.58
CA THR A 53 -6.34 18.55 0.27
C THR A 53 -6.40 19.69 -0.77
N PRO A 54 -6.38 21.01 -0.47
CA PRO A 54 -6.66 22.04 -1.49
C PRO A 54 -5.88 21.93 -2.82
N PRO A 55 -4.56 21.63 -2.86
CA PRO A 55 -3.81 21.58 -4.12
C PRO A 55 -4.25 20.47 -5.08
N LEU A 56 -4.58 19.28 -4.55
CA LEU A 56 -4.75 18.04 -5.33
C LEU A 56 -6.11 17.34 -5.15
N GLY A 57 -6.89 17.75 -4.15
CA GLY A 57 -8.04 17.00 -3.65
C GLY A 57 -7.70 15.80 -2.77
N TRP A 58 -6.41 15.56 -2.50
CA TRP A 58 -5.89 14.47 -1.70
C TRP A 58 -5.02 14.99 -0.55
N GLY A 59 -5.03 14.31 0.59
CA GLY A 59 -4.23 14.67 1.76
C GLY A 59 -2.72 14.63 1.51
N LEU A 60 -2.09 15.79 1.46
CA LEU A 60 -0.64 15.99 1.54
C LEU A 60 -0.19 16.25 2.98
N GLU A 61 1.10 16.10 3.29
CA GLU A 61 1.66 16.59 4.56
C GLU A 61 1.83 18.11 4.51
N ALA A 62 1.20 18.83 5.44
CA ALA A 62 1.29 20.29 5.51
C ALA A 62 2.32 20.70 6.56
N TYR A 63 3.44 21.29 6.14
CA TYR A 63 4.49 21.77 7.04
C TYR A 63 4.30 23.25 7.38
N VAL A 64 4.42 23.60 8.66
CA VAL A 64 4.13 24.95 9.18
C VAL A 64 5.33 25.46 10.01
N PRO A 65 6.44 25.90 9.38
CA PRO A 65 7.67 26.19 10.12
C PRO A 65 7.60 27.41 11.04
N ASP A 66 6.77 28.41 10.72
CA ASP A 66 6.58 29.59 11.57
C ASP A 66 5.73 29.25 12.82
N PRO A 67 6.28 29.37 14.05
CA PRO A 67 5.52 29.13 15.28
C PRO A 67 4.31 30.06 15.46
N GLY A 68 4.32 31.23 14.83
CA GLY A 68 3.19 32.17 14.81
C GLY A 68 2.05 31.68 13.92
N MET A 69 2.34 30.97 12.82
CA MET A 69 1.31 30.33 12.00
C MET A 69 0.74 29.09 12.69
N ARG A 70 1.58 28.28 13.36
CA ARG A 70 1.11 27.18 14.22
C ARG A 70 0.15 27.68 15.31
N ALA A 71 0.51 28.76 16.01
CA ALA A 71 -0.35 29.38 17.01
C ALA A 71 -1.66 29.98 16.45
N ALA A 72 -1.66 30.47 15.21
CA ALA A 72 -2.88 30.95 14.55
C ALA A 72 -3.83 29.79 14.15
N ILE A 73 -3.28 28.64 13.77
CA ILE A 73 -4.04 27.40 13.52
C ILE A 73 -4.59 26.85 14.85
N ASP A 74 -3.80 26.86 15.93
CA ASP A 74 -4.26 26.51 17.28
C ASP A 74 -5.43 27.41 17.74
N GLU A 75 -5.34 28.73 17.53
CA GLU A 75 -6.42 29.68 17.87
C GLU A 75 -7.68 29.46 17.00
N PHE A 76 -7.52 29.18 15.71
CA PHE A 76 -8.62 28.87 14.79
C PHE A 76 -9.45 27.67 15.29
N PHE A 77 -8.81 26.51 15.53
CA PHE A 77 -9.50 25.34 16.06
C PHE A 77 -10.07 25.58 17.47
N ALA A 78 -9.33 26.22 18.37
CA ALA A 78 -9.79 26.53 19.72
C ALA A 78 -10.98 27.52 19.76
N SER A 79 -11.21 28.28 18.68
CA SER A 79 -12.36 29.18 18.54
C SER A 79 -13.66 28.49 18.13
N GLY A 80 -13.58 27.27 17.55
CA GLY A 80 -14.73 26.59 16.95
C GLY A 80 -15.21 27.25 15.65
N ALA A 81 -14.29 27.82 14.86
CA ALA A 81 -14.59 28.35 13.53
C ALA A 81 -14.42 27.26 12.45
N GLU A 82 -15.21 27.36 11.37
CA GLU A 82 -15.27 26.39 10.27
C GLU A 82 -14.57 26.89 8.98
N ASP A 83 -14.11 28.14 8.97
CA ASP A 83 -13.48 28.82 7.83
C ASP A 83 -12.24 29.59 8.31
N PHE A 84 -11.06 29.12 7.91
CA PHE A 84 -9.77 29.68 8.33
C PHE A 84 -9.50 31.07 7.74
N GLU A 85 -9.88 31.33 6.48
CA GLU A 85 -9.65 32.62 5.83
C GLU A 85 -10.61 33.69 6.40
N ALA A 86 -11.88 33.35 6.62
CA ALA A 86 -12.83 34.24 7.27
C ALA A 86 -12.50 34.50 8.75
N HIS A 87 -11.81 33.57 9.43
CA HIS A 87 -11.36 33.74 10.82
C HIS A 87 -10.08 34.58 10.93
N THR A 88 -9.04 34.25 10.16
CA THR A 88 -7.70 34.86 10.29
C THR A 88 -7.44 36.03 9.35
N GLY A 89 -8.11 36.06 8.19
CA GLY A 89 -7.76 36.95 7.08
C GLY A 89 -6.54 36.49 6.27
N LEU A 90 -6.10 35.24 6.41
CA LEU A 90 -5.01 34.60 5.67
C LEU A 90 -5.55 33.43 4.85
N HIS A 91 -5.11 33.27 3.60
CA HIS A 91 -5.37 32.06 2.83
C HIS A 91 -4.54 30.89 3.40
N PRO A 92 -5.02 29.62 3.42
CA PRO A 92 -4.27 28.50 4.00
C PRO A 92 -2.81 28.38 3.51
N TYR A 93 -2.56 28.58 2.22
CA TYR A 93 -1.19 28.58 1.66
C TYR A 93 -0.24 29.65 2.25
N GLU A 94 -0.76 30.75 2.80
CA GLU A 94 0.07 31.78 3.47
C GLU A 94 0.52 31.36 4.87
N ALA A 95 -0.11 30.34 5.46
CA ALA A 95 0.27 29.76 6.74
C ALA A 95 1.30 28.60 6.59
N LEU A 96 1.36 27.95 5.43
CA LEU A 96 2.21 26.79 5.18
C LEU A 96 3.58 27.19 4.63
N GLY A 97 4.63 26.46 5.01
CA GLY A 97 5.97 26.60 4.41
C GLY A 97 6.08 25.81 3.10
N TYR A 98 5.67 24.54 3.13
CA TYR A 98 5.75 23.59 2.02
C TYR A 98 4.81 22.40 2.24
N TYR A 99 4.73 21.54 1.24
CA TYR A 99 4.00 20.27 1.30
C TYR A 99 4.96 19.10 1.05
N GLU A 100 4.74 17.96 1.71
CA GLU A 100 5.38 16.67 1.38
C GLU A 100 4.35 15.51 1.30
N GLU A 101 4.83 14.27 1.52
CA GLU A 101 4.27 12.97 1.12
C GLU A 101 3.68 12.91 -0.30
N MET A 102 4.13 13.81 -1.18
CA MET A 102 4.02 13.64 -2.63
C MET A 102 4.77 12.38 -3.10
N GLY A 103 5.69 11.85 -2.28
CA GLY A 103 6.49 10.66 -2.54
C GLY A 103 5.73 9.34 -2.40
N ASP A 104 4.83 9.19 -1.41
CA ASP A 104 3.96 8.02 -1.22
C ASP A 104 2.45 8.36 -1.37
N LEU A 105 2.13 9.37 -2.18
CA LEU A 105 0.81 9.97 -2.35
C LEU A 105 -0.36 9.00 -2.64
N GLY A 106 -0.13 7.92 -3.39
CA GLY A 106 -1.13 6.92 -3.78
C GLY A 106 -1.71 6.10 -2.63
N MET A 107 -0.89 5.76 -1.62
CA MET A 107 -1.39 5.10 -0.41
C MET A 107 -2.12 6.10 0.50
N PHE A 108 -1.53 7.27 0.73
CA PHE A 108 -1.95 8.22 1.75
C PHE A 108 -3.19 9.02 1.32
N GLY A 109 -3.10 9.66 0.15
CA GLY A 109 -4.21 10.38 -0.46
C GLY A 109 -5.30 9.43 -0.95
N GLY A 110 -4.95 8.22 -1.40
CA GLY A 110 -5.92 7.18 -1.75
C GLY A 110 -6.78 6.76 -0.55
N VAL A 111 -6.16 6.46 0.60
CA VAL A 111 -6.89 6.13 1.83
C VAL A 111 -7.76 7.30 2.30
N GLN A 112 -7.28 8.54 2.24
CA GLN A 112 -8.08 9.72 2.56
C GLN A 112 -9.28 9.89 1.61
N ALA A 113 -9.09 9.70 0.29
CA ALA A 113 -10.16 9.76 -0.71
C ALA A 113 -11.21 8.64 -0.54
N ALA A 114 -10.82 7.46 -0.06
CA ALA A 114 -11.77 6.43 0.38
C ALA A 114 -12.59 6.89 1.60
N GLY A 115 -11.94 7.59 2.55
CA GLY A 115 -12.61 8.27 3.66
C GLY A 115 -13.67 9.27 3.21
N ASP A 116 -13.36 10.11 2.22
CA ASP A 116 -14.33 11.06 1.61
C ASP A 116 -15.54 10.34 1.01
N ALA A 117 -15.32 9.21 0.33
CA ALA A 117 -16.41 8.40 -0.23
C ALA A 117 -17.31 7.82 0.87
N PHE A 118 -16.73 7.27 1.94
CA PHE A 118 -17.49 6.75 3.08
C PHE A 118 -18.23 7.85 3.83
N ARG A 119 -17.58 9.01 4.05
CA ARG A 119 -18.17 10.21 4.68
C ARG A 119 -19.40 10.67 3.91
N TYR A 120 -19.23 10.87 2.60
CA TYR A 120 -20.30 11.29 1.72
C TYR A 120 -21.47 10.30 1.72
N ALA A 121 -21.20 8.98 1.62
CA ALA A 121 -22.23 7.95 1.69
C ALA A 121 -23.01 7.97 3.01
N VAL A 122 -22.29 8.07 4.15
CA VAL A 122 -22.89 8.08 5.49
C VAL A 122 -23.78 9.30 5.71
N LEU A 123 -23.34 10.49 5.28
CA LEU A 123 -24.14 11.71 5.40
C LEU A 123 -25.36 11.68 4.46
N ARG A 124 -25.16 11.27 3.20
CA ARG A 124 -26.23 11.13 2.19
C ARG A 124 -27.31 10.14 2.64
N ASP A 125 -26.91 8.94 3.03
CA ASP A 125 -27.83 7.83 3.30
C ASP A 125 -28.38 7.86 4.74
N GLY A 126 -27.67 8.51 5.67
CA GLY A 126 -28.14 8.79 7.03
C GLY A 126 -29.12 9.97 7.13
N GLY A 127 -29.25 10.79 6.08
CA GLY A 127 -30.17 11.93 6.04
C GLY A 127 -29.69 13.15 6.81
N ALA A 128 -28.39 13.44 6.74
CA ALA A 128 -27.78 14.66 7.29
C ALA A 128 -28.32 15.95 6.62
N PRO A 129 -28.12 17.14 7.22
CA PRO A 129 -28.38 18.43 6.58
C PRO A 129 -27.82 18.53 5.15
N ALA A 130 -28.57 19.18 4.26
CA ALA A 130 -28.26 19.17 2.83
C ALA A 130 -26.94 19.90 2.50
N ASP A 131 -26.60 20.90 3.30
CA ASP A 131 -25.34 21.64 3.32
C ASP A 131 -24.14 20.77 3.72
N GLU A 132 -24.27 19.91 4.73
CA GLU A 132 -23.23 18.91 5.08
C GLU A 132 -23.03 17.89 3.94
N VAL A 133 -24.15 17.40 3.36
CA VAL A 133 -24.12 16.43 2.25
C VAL A 133 -23.51 17.03 0.98
N ASP A 134 -23.81 18.28 0.66
CA ASP A 134 -23.24 18.96 -0.51
C ASP A 134 -21.78 19.38 -0.30
N ALA A 135 -21.36 19.70 0.93
CA ALA A 135 -19.94 19.89 1.28
C ALA A 135 -19.16 18.57 1.14
N ALA A 136 -19.68 17.46 1.66
CA ALA A 136 -19.06 16.14 1.50
C ALA A 136 -19.04 15.68 0.03
N ARG A 137 -20.07 16.00 -0.76
CA ARG A 137 -20.09 15.79 -2.21
C ARG A 137 -18.98 16.59 -2.91
N ALA A 138 -18.78 17.86 -2.51
CA ALA A 138 -17.75 18.70 -3.11
C ALA A 138 -16.33 18.18 -2.84
N ALA A 139 -16.04 17.76 -1.60
CA ALA A 139 -14.79 17.10 -1.24
C ALA A 139 -14.55 15.83 -2.08
N LEU A 140 -15.53 14.93 -2.14
CA LEU A 140 -15.46 13.70 -2.93
C LEU A 140 -15.23 13.96 -4.43
N ILE A 141 -15.92 14.93 -5.02
CA ILE A 141 -15.70 15.31 -6.43
C ILE A 141 -14.28 15.83 -6.65
N ARG A 142 -13.74 16.62 -5.71
CA ARG A 142 -12.37 17.12 -5.77
C ARG A 142 -11.33 15.99 -5.59
N ALA A 143 -11.59 15.00 -4.74
CA ALA A 143 -10.78 13.79 -4.66
C ALA A 143 -10.84 12.95 -5.96
N MET A 144 -11.99 12.92 -6.66
CA MET A 144 -12.14 12.31 -8.00
C MET A 144 -11.35 13.05 -9.09
N GLU A 145 -11.16 14.38 -8.98
CA GLU A 145 -10.25 15.12 -9.87
C GLU A 145 -8.80 14.63 -9.69
N GLY A 146 -8.32 14.56 -8.44
CA GLY A 146 -7.00 14.00 -8.10
C GLY A 146 -6.81 12.56 -8.59
N LEU A 147 -7.80 11.69 -8.38
CA LEU A 147 -7.79 10.29 -8.86
C LEU A 147 -7.58 10.19 -10.38
N SER A 148 -8.16 11.10 -11.16
CA SER A 148 -7.99 11.10 -12.63
C SER A 148 -6.73 11.84 -13.08
N TRP A 149 -6.18 12.78 -12.30
CA TRP A 149 -4.86 13.37 -12.58
C TRP A 149 -3.73 12.35 -12.39
N TYR A 150 -3.85 11.49 -11.38
CA TYR A 150 -2.83 10.50 -10.98
C TYR A 150 -2.47 9.49 -12.08
N THR A 151 -3.42 9.13 -12.94
CA THR A 151 -3.18 8.32 -14.16
C THR A 151 -2.86 9.20 -15.36
N ARG A 152 -3.69 10.21 -15.65
CA ARG A 152 -3.65 10.94 -16.92
C ARG A 152 -2.34 11.68 -17.15
N VAL A 153 -1.73 12.25 -16.12
CA VAL A 153 -0.49 13.05 -16.22
C VAL A 153 0.68 12.29 -16.85
N THR A 154 0.67 10.95 -16.77
CA THR A 154 1.66 10.05 -17.36
C THR A 154 1.62 10.00 -18.89
N GLY A 155 0.51 10.42 -19.51
CA GLY A 155 0.26 10.28 -20.95
C GLY A 155 0.09 8.83 -21.45
N VAL A 156 0.18 7.82 -20.58
CA VAL A 156 0.21 6.39 -20.96
C VAL A 156 -0.91 5.62 -20.25
N PRO A 157 -1.91 5.09 -20.98
CA PRO A 157 -3.03 4.36 -20.38
C PRO A 157 -2.57 3.17 -19.54
N GLY A 158 -2.92 3.17 -18.25
CA GLY A 158 -2.58 2.11 -17.30
C GLY A 158 -1.16 2.19 -16.72
N ALA A 159 -0.43 3.26 -17.01
CA ALA A 159 0.60 3.78 -16.10
C ALA A 159 -0.07 4.65 -15.03
N MET A 160 0.63 4.84 -13.92
CA MET A 160 0.21 5.69 -12.80
C MET A 160 1.41 6.56 -12.39
N ALA A 161 1.15 7.68 -11.74
CA ALA A 161 2.18 8.40 -11.03
C ALA A 161 2.60 7.63 -9.76
N ARG A 162 3.77 7.96 -9.21
CA ARG A 162 4.12 7.76 -7.80
C ARG A 162 3.67 8.96 -6.95
N GLY A 163 3.60 10.13 -7.57
CA GLY A 163 3.37 11.40 -6.90
C GLY A 163 2.91 12.49 -7.84
N LEU A 164 2.24 13.50 -7.29
CA LEU A 164 1.82 14.72 -7.99
C LEU A 164 2.29 15.93 -7.19
N GLN A 165 2.77 16.95 -7.89
CA GLN A 165 2.94 18.29 -7.31
C GLN A 165 2.23 19.31 -8.20
N ARG A 166 1.44 20.18 -7.58
CA ARG A 166 0.86 21.33 -8.26
C ARG A 166 1.91 22.43 -8.39
N ILE A 167 2.03 23.01 -9.59
CA ILE A 167 3.03 24.05 -9.92
C ILE A 167 2.41 25.37 -10.40
N THR A 168 1.08 25.48 -10.41
CA THR A 168 0.36 26.73 -10.74
C THR A 168 -0.88 26.83 -9.86
N PRO A 169 -1.06 27.90 -9.05
CA PRO A 169 -2.24 28.08 -8.20
C PRO A 169 -3.55 28.17 -9.00
N GLU A 170 -4.69 28.05 -8.33
CA GLU A 170 -6.00 28.30 -8.93
C GLU A 170 -6.31 29.81 -9.09
N PRO A 171 -7.31 30.20 -9.89
CA PRO A 171 -7.57 31.60 -10.24
C PRO A 171 -8.15 32.46 -9.10
N GLY A 172 -7.35 32.71 -8.07
CA GLY A 172 -7.66 33.55 -6.92
C GLY A 172 -6.58 33.46 -5.83
N ASP A 173 -5.95 32.29 -5.72
CA ASP A 173 -5.02 31.92 -4.66
C ASP A 173 -3.72 32.75 -4.68
N PRO A 174 -3.04 32.88 -3.53
CA PRO A 174 -1.62 33.25 -3.46
C PRO A 174 -0.72 32.18 -4.13
N PRO A 175 0.61 32.42 -4.23
CA PRO A 175 1.57 31.39 -4.62
C PRO A 175 1.43 30.10 -3.78
N LEU A 176 1.72 28.96 -4.40
CA LEU A 176 1.73 27.66 -3.72
C LEU A 176 2.92 27.57 -2.73
N PRO A 177 2.77 26.84 -1.60
CA PRO A 177 3.87 26.58 -0.67
C PRO A 177 4.98 25.71 -1.27
N GLY A 178 6.20 25.87 -0.78
CA GLY A 178 7.37 25.07 -1.17
C GLY A 178 8.03 25.48 -2.49
N GLU A 179 9.11 24.78 -2.85
CA GLU A 179 9.81 24.94 -4.12
C GLU A 179 9.31 23.92 -5.17
N VAL A 180 9.51 24.22 -6.45
CA VAL A 180 9.22 23.30 -7.56
C VAL A 180 10.50 22.57 -7.97
N PRO A 181 10.59 21.23 -7.83
CA PRO A 181 11.77 20.45 -8.14
C PRO A 181 12.05 20.40 -9.66
N SER A 182 13.32 20.16 -10.02
CA SER A 182 13.74 20.03 -11.41
C SER A 182 13.23 18.75 -12.06
N THR A 183 12.56 18.88 -13.20
CA THR A 183 12.04 17.77 -13.99
C THR A 183 13.07 17.16 -14.95
N THR A 184 12.92 15.87 -15.28
CA THR A 184 13.73 15.14 -16.27
C THR A 184 12.82 14.46 -17.30
N PRO A 185 13.00 14.68 -18.61
CA PRO A 185 12.21 14.01 -19.64
C PRO A 185 12.29 12.47 -19.55
N LEU A 186 11.20 11.76 -19.87
CA LEU A 186 11.14 10.30 -19.81
C LEU A 186 12.21 9.59 -20.66
N PHE A 187 12.62 10.21 -21.77
CA PHE A 187 13.62 9.67 -22.71
C PHE A 187 14.70 10.70 -23.02
N ASP A 188 15.89 10.23 -23.42
CA ASP A 188 16.97 11.08 -23.94
C ASP A 188 16.78 11.42 -25.44
N ALA A 189 17.76 12.09 -26.05
CA ALA A 189 17.71 12.48 -27.46
C ALA A 189 17.87 11.30 -28.44
N GLU A 190 18.35 10.16 -27.94
CA GLU A 190 18.56 8.90 -28.66
C GLU A 190 17.34 7.95 -28.52
N GLY A 191 16.45 8.22 -27.56
CA GLY A 191 15.23 7.45 -27.27
C GLY A 191 15.36 6.43 -26.14
N ASN A 192 16.42 6.49 -25.33
CA ASN A 192 16.59 5.61 -24.16
C ASN A 192 15.84 6.19 -22.95
N PRO A 193 15.21 5.37 -22.09
CA PRO A 193 14.62 5.82 -20.83
C PRO A 193 15.64 6.52 -19.92
N GLN A 194 15.21 7.59 -19.24
CA GLN A 194 15.99 8.32 -18.23
C GLN A 194 15.28 8.31 -16.87
N PRO A 195 16.00 8.25 -15.72
CA PRO A 195 17.42 7.89 -15.61
C PRO A 195 17.69 6.47 -16.09
N ALA A 196 18.97 6.12 -16.32
CA ALA A 196 19.35 4.87 -16.96
C ALA A 196 19.03 3.63 -16.08
N ASP A 197 19.44 3.69 -14.81
CA ASP A 197 18.86 2.86 -13.75
C ASP A 197 17.48 3.44 -13.38
N LYS A 198 16.54 2.61 -12.91
CA LYS A 198 15.19 3.07 -12.54
C LYS A 198 15.19 3.61 -11.10
N SER A 199 14.57 4.77 -10.93
CA SER A 199 14.39 5.46 -9.63
C SER A 199 13.30 6.53 -9.74
N PRO A 200 12.62 6.91 -8.64
CA PRO A 200 11.66 8.00 -8.65
C PRO A 200 12.27 9.31 -9.16
N THR A 201 11.66 9.89 -10.21
CA THR A 201 12.18 11.07 -10.90
C THR A 201 11.04 12.02 -11.27
N TRP A 202 11.18 13.32 -10.96
CA TRP A 202 10.17 14.32 -11.31
C TRP A 202 10.09 14.56 -12.82
N ARG A 203 8.87 14.64 -13.34
CA ARG A 203 8.52 14.70 -14.77
C ARG A 203 7.57 15.88 -15.04
N GLU A 204 7.72 16.52 -16.19
CA GLU A 204 6.67 17.40 -16.72
C GLU A 204 5.43 16.57 -17.12
N ASP A 205 4.27 17.22 -17.20
CA ASP A 205 3.04 16.61 -17.73
C ASP A 205 3.27 15.98 -19.11
N ALA A 206 3.14 14.65 -19.19
CA ALA A 206 3.34 13.88 -20.41
C ALA A 206 2.04 13.72 -21.23
N SER A 207 0.89 14.17 -20.72
CA SER A 207 -0.37 14.22 -21.46
C SER A 207 -0.49 15.47 -22.35
N GLY A 208 0.06 16.60 -21.90
CA GLY A 208 -0.18 17.92 -22.48
C GLY A 208 -1.55 18.53 -22.12
N GLU A 209 -2.31 17.89 -21.23
CA GLU A 209 -3.63 18.34 -20.74
C GLU A 209 -3.59 18.92 -19.32
N LEU A 210 -2.51 18.68 -18.56
CA LEU A 210 -2.36 19.02 -17.15
C LEU A 210 -1.11 19.87 -16.84
N PRO A 211 -0.81 20.96 -17.60
CA PRO A 211 0.42 21.76 -17.46
C PRO A 211 0.52 22.57 -16.16
N PHE A 212 -0.43 22.41 -15.24
CA PHE A 212 -0.40 22.94 -13.87
C PHE A 212 0.16 21.93 -12.85
N LEU A 213 0.54 20.73 -13.30
CA LEU A 213 1.14 19.66 -12.51
C LEU A 213 2.53 19.28 -13.04
N ILE A 214 3.35 18.77 -12.12
CA ILE A 214 4.43 17.81 -12.41
C ILE A 214 4.12 16.51 -11.67
N TRP A 215 4.76 15.42 -12.06
CA TRP A 215 4.53 14.10 -11.46
C TRP A 215 5.84 13.36 -11.19
N LEU A 216 5.85 12.54 -10.14
CA LEU A 216 6.95 11.65 -9.80
C LEU A 216 6.66 10.29 -10.43
N ASP A 217 7.63 9.70 -11.14
CA ASP A 217 7.49 8.34 -11.70
C ASP A 217 7.97 7.25 -10.71
N ASP A 218 8.04 6.00 -11.19
CA ASP A 218 8.48 4.82 -10.43
C ASP A 218 7.52 4.37 -9.30
N THR A 219 6.22 4.26 -9.64
CA THR A 219 5.15 3.84 -8.72
C THR A 219 5.44 2.50 -8.03
N SER A 220 5.38 2.50 -6.70
CA SER A 220 5.51 1.30 -5.87
C SER A 220 4.16 0.61 -5.66
N LYS A 221 4.15 -0.68 -5.33
CA LYS A 221 2.91 -1.48 -5.22
C LYS A 221 1.99 -1.10 -4.06
N ASP A 222 2.50 -0.53 -2.98
CA ASP A 222 1.70 0.08 -1.90
C ASP A 222 0.87 1.27 -2.41
N GLN A 223 1.46 2.08 -3.30
CA GLN A 223 0.79 3.22 -3.94
C GLN A 223 -0.41 2.78 -4.75
N VAL A 224 -0.28 1.67 -5.47
CA VAL A 224 -1.35 1.09 -6.29
C VAL A 224 -2.42 0.44 -5.43
N ASP A 225 -2.06 -0.20 -4.33
CA ASP A 225 -3.01 -0.84 -3.40
C ASP A 225 -3.96 0.19 -2.76
N GLY A 226 -3.41 1.28 -2.19
CA GLY A 226 -4.22 2.37 -1.63
C GLY A 226 -5.00 3.17 -2.68
N TYR A 227 -4.42 3.39 -3.87
CA TYR A 227 -5.11 4.02 -4.99
C TYR A 227 -6.31 3.20 -5.49
N VAL A 228 -6.15 1.87 -5.63
CA VAL A 228 -7.22 0.99 -6.10
C VAL A 228 -8.29 0.79 -5.02
N PHE A 229 -7.92 0.80 -3.74
CA PHE A 229 -8.88 0.90 -2.62
C PHE A 229 -9.73 2.17 -2.72
N ALA A 230 -9.12 3.32 -3.02
CA ALA A 230 -9.83 4.58 -3.28
C ALA A 230 -10.78 4.46 -4.48
N LEU A 231 -10.31 3.99 -5.64
CA LEU A 231 -11.15 3.79 -6.83
C LEU A 231 -12.38 2.91 -6.52
N GLY A 232 -12.18 1.82 -5.77
CA GLY A 232 -13.26 0.93 -5.36
C GLY A 232 -14.27 1.62 -4.44
N ALA A 233 -13.80 2.22 -3.34
CA ALA A 233 -14.65 2.90 -2.36
C ALA A 233 -15.46 4.05 -2.97
N VAL A 234 -14.83 4.84 -3.85
CA VAL A 234 -15.50 5.90 -4.61
C VAL A 234 -16.56 5.29 -5.53
N TYR A 235 -16.21 4.32 -6.38
CA TYR A 235 -17.16 3.73 -7.35
C TYR A 235 -18.39 3.11 -6.69
N ASP A 236 -18.18 2.35 -5.61
CA ASP A 236 -19.24 1.70 -4.82
C ASP A 236 -20.26 2.70 -4.25
N VAL A 237 -19.83 3.95 -4.02
CA VAL A 237 -20.66 5.06 -3.51
C VAL A 237 -21.30 5.89 -4.63
N VAL A 238 -20.59 6.13 -5.74
CA VAL A 238 -21.01 7.10 -6.79
C VAL A 238 -21.68 6.48 -8.01
N ALA A 239 -21.54 5.17 -8.29
CA ALA A 239 -21.98 4.57 -9.56
C ALA A 239 -23.49 4.70 -9.87
N GLY A 240 -24.32 4.99 -8.87
CA GLY A 240 -25.75 5.30 -9.02
C GLY A 240 -26.16 6.73 -8.63
N ASP A 241 -25.22 7.61 -8.26
CA ASP A 241 -25.52 8.95 -7.73
C ASP A 241 -25.76 9.96 -8.86
N PRO A 242 -26.84 10.75 -8.81
CA PRO A 242 -27.43 11.84 -10.36
C PRO A 242 -26.46 12.53 -11.25
N THR A 243 -25.82 13.46 -10.62
CA THR A 243 -25.98 13.71 -9.20
C THR A 243 -24.57 13.62 -8.56
N ILE A 244 -23.72 12.70 -9.04
CA ILE A 244 -22.27 12.93 -9.25
C ILE A 244 -22.05 13.17 -10.77
N PRO A 245 -21.03 13.91 -11.24
CA PRO A 245 -20.80 14.11 -12.67
C PRO A 245 -20.50 12.79 -13.40
N ALA A 246 -21.40 12.38 -14.30
CA ALA A 246 -21.32 11.09 -15.00
C ALA A 246 -20.04 10.93 -15.85
N ASP A 247 -19.44 12.02 -16.32
CA ASP A 247 -18.17 12.03 -17.02
C ASP A 247 -16.96 11.78 -16.08
N ALA A 248 -17.06 12.16 -14.80
CA ALA A 248 -16.07 11.81 -13.78
C ALA A 248 -16.15 10.33 -13.40
N ILE A 249 -17.37 9.78 -13.30
CA ILE A 249 -17.58 8.33 -13.11
C ILE A 249 -17.04 7.55 -14.31
N GLN A 250 -17.28 8.02 -15.55
CA GLN A 250 -16.75 7.35 -16.74
C GLN A 250 -15.22 7.39 -16.80
N ARG A 251 -14.58 8.53 -16.47
CA ARG A 251 -13.11 8.60 -16.36
C ARG A 251 -12.57 7.57 -15.37
N LEU A 252 -13.14 7.49 -14.17
CA LEU A 252 -12.75 6.50 -13.16
C LEU A 252 -12.84 5.05 -13.68
N VAL A 253 -13.89 4.73 -14.44
CA VAL A 253 -14.06 3.42 -15.10
C VAL A 253 -13.03 3.18 -16.21
N ASP A 254 -12.74 4.18 -17.03
CA ASP A 254 -11.77 4.08 -18.13
C ASP A 254 -10.33 3.96 -17.60
N ASP A 255 -9.98 4.73 -16.57
CA ASP A 255 -8.71 4.69 -15.84
C ASP A 255 -8.51 3.29 -15.20
N ALA A 256 -9.52 2.78 -14.49
CA ALA A 256 -9.50 1.44 -13.89
C ALA A 256 -9.37 0.32 -14.93
N LEU A 257 -10.02 0.45 -16.10
CA LEU A 257 -9.88 -0.51 -17.19
C LEU A 257 -8.47 -0.49 -17.76
N ALA A 258 -7.87 0.69 -17.96
CA ALA A 258 -6.52 0.82 -18.48
C ALA A 258 -5.48 0.17 -17.55
N ILE A 259 -5.60 0.38 -16.23
CA ILE A 259 -4.73 -0.26 -15.23
C ILE A 259 -4.91 -1.79 -15.26
N GLY A 260 -6.14 -2.28 -15.24
CA GLY A 260 -6.41 -3.72 -15.29
C GLY A 260 -5.85 -4.38 -16.56
N ARG A 261 -6.08 -3.77 -17.73
CA ARG A 261 -5.52 -4.27 -19.00
C ARG A 261 -4.00 -4.12 -19.07
N SER A 262 -3.40 -3.19 -18.34
CA SER A 262 -1.94 -3.08 -18.18
C SER A 262 -1.38 -4.30 -17.44
N LEU A 263 -1.98 -4.63 -16.27
CA LEU A 263 -1.59 -5.72 -15.37
C LEU A 263 -1.73 -7.13 -15.98
N MET A 264 -2.67 -7.33 -16.90
CA MET A 264 -2.86 -8.61 -17.61
C MET A 264 -1.76 -8.92 -18.65
N ARG A 265 -0.92 -7.93 -19.01
CA ARG A 265 0.17 -8.14 -19.97
C ARG A 265 1.34 -8.84 -19.28
N ARG A 266 1.97 -9.79 -19.98
CA ARG A 266 3.27 -10.31 -19.56
C ARG A 266 4.38 -9.33 -19.94
N VAL A 267 5.30 -9.11 -19.00
CA VAL A 267 6.38 -8.13 -19.07
C VAL A 267 7.68 -8.80 -18.67
N LEU A 268 8.78 -8.48 -19.37
CA LEU A 268 10.11 -9.01 -19.07
C LEU A 268 10.68 -8.32 -17.81
N VAL A 269 10.71 -9.05 -16.69
CA VAL A 269 11.21 -8.56 -15.39
C VAL A 269 12.65 -8.99 -15.10
N ALA A 270 13.11 -10.06 -15.74
CA ALA A 270 14.50 -10.53 -15.71
C ALA A 270 14.85 -11.27 -17.02
N PRO A 271 16.14 -11.53 -17.32
CA PRO A 271 16.53 -12.27 -18.53
C PRO A 271 15.79 -13.61 -18.67
N ASP A 272 15.17 -13.82 -19.83
CA ASP A 272 14.33 -14.98 -20.16
C ASP A 272 13.14 -15.24 -19.18
N LYS A 273 12.70 -14.22 -18.43
CA LYS A 273 11.60 -14.30 -17.45
C LYS A 273 10.58 -13.19 -17.65
N GLU A 274 9.44 -13.57 -18.23
CA GLU A 274 8.25 -12.72 -18.39
C GLU A 274 7.14 -13.15 -17.41
N VAL A 275 6.52 -12.20 -16.70
CA VAL A 275 5.34 -12.43 -15.84
C VAL A 275 4.27 -11.36 -16.05
N ASP A 276 3.03 -11.68 -15.74
CA ASP A 276 1.94 -10.70 -15.59
C ASP A 276 1.82 -10.28 -14.11
N LEU A 277 0.90 -9.35 -13.79
CA LEU A 277 0.85 -8.63 -12.52
C LEU A 277 2.15 -7.84 -12.24
N VAL A 278 2.56 -7.06 -13.24
CA VAL A 278 3.74 -6.18 -13.22
C VAL A 278 3.30 -4.73 -13.38
N LEU A 279 3.74 -3.85 -12.49
CA LEU A 279 3.60 -2.39 -12.68
C LEU A 279 4.60 -1.91 -13.73
N VAL A 280 4.10 -1.21 -14.76
CA VAL A 280 4.88 -0.67 -15.88
C VAL A 280 4.66 0.82 -15.96
N ASP A 281 5.76 1.56 -16.07
CA ASP A 281 5.77 3.03 -16.12
C ASP A 281 5.54 3.57 -17.54
N ALA A 282 5.37 4.90 -17.66
CA ALA A 282 5.23 5.60 -18.94
C ALA A 282 6.47 5.48 -19.85
N ASP A 283 7.66 5.21 -19.27
CA ASP A 283 8.88 4.89 -20.04
C ASP A 283 8.92 3.45 -20.59
N GLY A 284 7.94 2.61 -20.24
CA GLY A 284 7.80 1.23 -20.67
C GLY A 284 8.59 0.19 -19.86
N ARG A 285 9.34 0.61 -18.82
CA ARG A 285 10.04 -0.30 -17.91
C ARG A 285 9.13 -0.76 -16.76
N PRO A 286 9.39 -1.93 -16.15
CA PRO A 286 8.88 -2.24 -14.82
C PRO A 286 9.35 -1.17 -13.81
N THR A 287 8.52 -0.83 -12.83
CA THR A 287 8.93 0.04 -11.70
C THR A 287 9.83 -0.71 -10.71
N THR A 288 10.50 -0.02 -9.79
CA THR A 288 11.41 -0.64 -8.81
C THR A 288 10.72 -1.67 -7.91
N PHE A 289 9.44 -1.47 -7.59
CA PHE A 289 8.63 -2.36 -6.76
C PHE A 289 7.39 -2.87 -7.51
N HIS A 290 7.59 -3.37 -8.73
CA HIS A 290 6.54 -3.79 -9.65
C HIS A 290 5.80 -5.08 -9.30
N ASP A 291 6.28 -5.84 -8.32
CA ASP A 291 5.94 -7.25 -8.13
C ASP A 291 4.61 -7.44 -7.38
N LEU A 292 3.52 -7.58 -8.14
CA LEU A 292 2.21 -8.06 -7.68
C LEU A 292 1.98 -9.55 -7.99
N SER A 293 2.87 -10.17 -8.78
CA SER A 293 2.83 -11.60 -9.10
C SER A 293 3.19 -12.48 -7.89
N ALA A 294 2.43 -13.55 -7.65
CA ALA A 294 2.75 -14.53 -6.60
C ALA A 294 3.92 -15.46 -6.98
N GLU A 295 4.27 -15.51 -8.27
CA GLU A 295 5.43 -16.20 -8.81
C GLU A 295 6.76 -15.46 -8.48
N GLU A 296 6.71 -14.19 -8.08
CA GLU A 296 7.87 -13.40 -7.67
C GLU A 296 8.04 -13.35 -6.15
N ILE A 297 9.25 -13.63 -5.66
CA ILE A 297 9.61 -13.50 -4.24
C ILE A 297 10.03 -12.05 -3.92
N VAL A 298 10.71 -11.42 -4.88
CA VAL A 298 11.15 -10.01 -4.94
C VAL A 298 11.24 -9.65 -6.43
N PRO A 299 11.23 -8.36 -6.81
CA PRO A 299 11.37 -7.91 -8.21
C PRO A 299 12.45 -8.64 -9.01
N GLY A 300 12.07 -9.26 -10.13
CA GLY A 300 12.93 -10.03 -11.02
C GLY A 300 13.28 -11.45 -10.55
N LEU A 301 12.88 -11.88 -9.35
CA LEU A 301 13.12 -13.25 -8.84
C LEU A 301 11.89 -14.16 -9.04
N VAL A 302 11.65 -14.48 -10.32
CA VAL A 302 10.52 -15.31 -10.79
C VAL A 302 10.79 -16.81 -10.60
N LEU A 303 9.93 -17.50 -9.84
CA LEU A 303 9.85 -18.96 -9.79
C LEU A 303 8.87 -19.53 -10.81
N ASP A 304 9.00 -20.83 -11.10
CA ASP A 304 8.13 -21.56 -12.05
C ASP A 304 6.77 -21.98 -11.44
N ALA A 305 6.43 -21.47 -10.25
CA ALA A 305 5.17 -21.71 -9.55
C ALA A 305 4.94 -20.63 -8.46
N PRO A 306 3.67 -20.26 -8.18
CA PRO A 306 3.31 -19.35 -7.10
C PRO A 306 3.86 -19.77 -5.72
N VAL A 307 4.45 -18.81 -5.01
CA VAL A 307 5.00 -18.98 -3.64
C VAL A 307 4.78 -17.76 -2.73
N ASN A 308 4.54 -16.57 -3.28
CA ASN A 308 4.42 -15.32 -2.52
C ASN A 308 2.94 -14.95 -2.31
N GLY A 309 2.38 -15.44 -1.21
CA GLY A 309 0.98 -15.22 -0.85
C GLY A 309 0.62 -13.79 -0.47
N PHE A 310 1.61 -12.94 -0.17
CA PHE A 310 1.40 -11.51 0.08
C PHE A 310 1.21 -10.75 -1.24
N ASN A 311 2.12 -10.91 -2.20
CA ASN A 311 1.94 -10.37 -3.56
C ASN A 311 0.62 -10.89 -4.18
N GLY A 312 0.38 -12.21 -4.10
CA GLY A 312 -0.84 -12.82 -4.63
C GLY A 312 -2.14 -12.27 -4.03
N TRP A 313 -2.15 -11.91 -2.74
CA TRP A 313 -3.30 -11.31 -2.07
C TRP A 313 -3.59 -9.90 -2.61
N MET A 314 -2.56 -9.05 -2.74
CA MET A 314 -2.70 -7.71 -3.32
C MET A 314 -3.09 -7.77 -4.80
N GLY A 315 -2.42 -8.62 -5.60
CA GLY A 315 -2.75 -8.82 -7.01
C GLY A 315 -4.19 -9.31 -7.23
N MET A 316 -4.66 -10.25 -6.40
CA MET A 316 -6.07 -10.65 -6.39
C MET A 316 -7.00 -9.48 -6.04
N SER A 317 -6.69 -8.70 -4.99
CA SER A 317 -7.56 -7.59 -4.56
C SER A 317 -7.66 -6.47 -5.60
N ILE A 318 -6.52 -6.09 -6.19
CA ILE A 318 -6.43 -5.08 -7.23
C ILE A 318 -7.27 -5.53 -8.45
N VAL A 319 -7.03 -6.73 -8.99
CA VAL A 319 -7.82 -7.23 -10.14
C VAL A 319 -9.30 -7.38 -9.78
N ARG A 320 -9.64 -7.85 -8.57
CA ARG A 320 -11.03 -7.97 -8.10
C ARG A 320 -11.74 -6.63 -8.08
N THR A 321 -11.09 -5.60 -7.54
CA THR A 321 -11.63 -4.25 -7.41
C THR A 321 -11.79 -3.59 -8.79
N LEU A 322 -10.79 -3.72 -9.66
CA LEU A 322 -10.85 -3.24 -11.03
C LEU A 322 -11.94 -3.96 -11.86
N TYR A 323 -12.17 -5.26 -11.66
CA TYR A 323 -13.32 -5.97 -12.25
C TYR A 323 -14.65 -5.47 -11.68
N HIS A 324 -14.75 -5.19 -10.37
CA HIS A 324 -15.97 -4.62 -9.77
C HIS A 324 -16.31 -3.23 -10.35
N ILE A 325 -15.32 -2.35 -10.54
CA ILE A 325 -15.50 -1.06 -11.18
C ILE A 325 -15.94 -1.23 -12.64
N THR A 326 -15.12 -1.90 -13.45
CA THR A 326 -15.27 -1.93 -14.92
C THR A 326 -16.39 -2.85 -15.42
N GLY A 327 -16.51 -4.05 -14.84
CA GLY A 327 -17.32 -5.14 -15.41
C GLY A 327 -16.74 -5.77 -16.67
N ASP A 328 -15.46 -5.57 -16.97
CA ASP A 328 -14.78 -6.22 -18.09
C ASP A 328 -14.68 -7.73 -17.85
N GLU A 329 -15.22 -8.54 -18.78
CA GLU A 329 -15.25 -10.01 -18.65
C GLU A 329 -13.85 -10.64 -18.63
N GLU A 330 -12.84 -10.00 -19.22
CA GLU A 330 -11.48 -10.52 -19.29
C GLU A 330 -10.76 -10.35 -17.95
N LEU A 331 -10.93 -9.19 -17.29
CA LEU A 331 -10.51 -9.01 -15.89
C LEU A 331 -11.24 -9.97 -14.95
N GLY A 332 -12.53 -10.20 -15.18
CA GLY A 332 -13.31 -11.18 -14.43
C GLY A 332 -12.77 -12.60 -14.59
N ARG A 333 -12.52 -13.06 -15.82
CA ARG A 333 -11.93 -14.39 -16.08
C ARG A 333 -10.50 -14.49 -15.56
N PHE A 334 -9.68 -13.45 -15.72
CA PHE A 334 -8.33 -13.44 -15.16
C PHE A 334 -8.34 -13.60 -13.64
N TYR A 335 -9.26 -12.96 -12.93
CA TYR A 335 -9.42 -13.18 -11.49
C TYR A 335 -9.89 -14.61 -11.15
N TYR A 336 -11.06 -15.04 -11.65
CA TYR A 336 -11.68 -16.31 -11.21
C TYR A 336 -11.03 -17.56 -11.84
N GLU A 337 -10.76 -17.53 -13.15
CA GLU A 337 -10.24 -18.69 -13.91
C GLU A 337 -8.71 -18.81 -13.77
N GLU A 338 -7.95 -17.70 -13.83
CA GLU A 338 -6.48 -17.73 -13.74
C GLU A 338 -5.95 -17.62 -12.31
N LEU A 339 -6.17 -16.49 -11.61
CA LEU A 339 -5.54 -16.25 -10.30
C LEU A 339 -6.09 -17.18 -9.21
N VAL A 340 -7.42 -17.23 -9.05
CA VAL A 340 -8.10 -18.10 -8.08
C VAL A 340 -8.05 -19.56 -8.53
N GLY A 341 -8.43 -19.85 -9.78
CA GLY A 341 -8.51 -21.19 -10.34
C GLY A 341 -7.17 -21.85 -10.66
N ASN A 342 -6.59 -21.52 -11.83
CA ASN A 342 -5.42 -22.22 -12.39
C ASN A 342 -4.16 -22.09 -11.54
N ARG A 343 -3.94 -20.93 -10.91
CA ARG A 343 -2.74 -20.63 -10.11
C ARG A 343 -2.94 -20.88 -8.61
N GLY A 344 -4.17 -20.96 -8.14
CA GLY A 344 -4.50 -21.25 -6.74
C GLY A 344 -3.98 -20.18 -5.77
N TYR A 345 -4.04 -18.90 -6.13
CA TYR A 345 -3.45 -17.82 -5.31
C TYR A 345 -4.00 -17.78 -3.88
N LEU A 346 -5.28 -18.12 -3.63
CA LEU A 346 -5.82 -18.22 -2.27
C LEU A 346 -5.13 -19.30 -1.43
N ASP A 347 -4.83 -20.48 -1.99
CA ASP A 347 -4.06 -21.53 -1.30
C ASP A 347 -2.62 -21.05 -1.02
N VAL A 348 -2.01 -20.29 -1.94
CA VAL A 348 -0.66 -19.72 -1.75
C VAL A 348 -0.66 -18.66 -0.63
N THR A 349 -1.68 -17.80 -0.60
CA THR A 349 -1.93 -16.84 0.48
C THR A 349 -2.09 -17.58 1.82
N GLN A 350 -2.97 -18.59 1.89
CA GLN A 350 -3.17 -19.36 3.12
C GLN A 350 -1.91 -20.12 3.57
N GLU A 351 -1.03 -20.53 2.64
CA GLU A 351 0.25 -21.17 2.97
C GLU A 351 1.36 -20.19 3.42
N SER A 352 1.23 -18.87 3.21
CA SER A 352 2.38 -17.96 3.35
C SER A 352 2.16 -16.49 3.76
N ILE A 353 0.95 -15.92 3.75
CA ILE A 353 0.75 -14.48 4.04
C ILE A 353 1.24 -14.09 5.45
N ALA A 354 1.03 -14.97 6.44
CA ALA A 354 1.48 -14.75 7.82
C ALA A 354 3.01 -14.60 7.98
N LEU A 355 3.81 -14.91 6.95
CA LEU A 355 5.27 -14.74 6.98
C LEU A 355 5.73 -13.27 6.99
N MET A 356 4.84 -12.31 6.75
CA MET A 356 5.13 -10.87 6.91
C MET A 356 5.28 -10.45 8.39
N TYR A 357 4.69 -11.22 9.32
CA TYR A 357 4.90 -11.05 10.75
C TYR A 357 6.24 -11.68 11.15
N PHE A 358 7.26 -10.84 11.27
CA PHE A 358 8.66 -11.25 11.47
C PHE A 358 9.19 -10.86 12.86
N GLY A 359 8.32 -10.90 13.86
CA GLY A 359 8.62 -10.42 15.21
C GLY A 359 8.87 -8.91 15.20
N ASN A 360 9.83 -8.44 16.00
CA ASN A 360 10.29 -7.04 16.01
C ASN A 360 10.64 -6.46 14.61
N GLU A 361 11.04 -7.30 13.65
CA GLU A 361 11.48 -6.89 12.30
C GLU A 361 10.32 -6.80 11.28
N THR A 362 9.07 -6.95 11.75
CA THR A 362 7.83 -6.83 10.95
C THR A 362 7.78 -5.51 10.20
N ASN A 363 7.49 -5.55 8.89
CA ASN A 363 7.19 -4.34 8.14
C ASN A 363 5.70 -3.99 8.28
N TYR A 364 5.36 -2.97 9.05
CA TYR A 364 3.96 -2.57 9.23
C TYR A 364 3.32 -1.99 7.96
N SER A 365 4.13 -1.50 7.02
CA SER A 365 3.68 -1.26 5.64
C SER A 365 3.14 -2.53 4.95
N ASN A 366 3.80 -3.70 5.06
CA ASN A 366 3.22 -4.95 4.54
C ASN A 366 1.89 -5.30 5.24
N VAL A 367 1.80 -5.03 6.55
CA VAL A 367 0.57 -5.33 7.31
C VAL A 367 -0.58 -4.44 6.85
N ASN A 368 -0.37 -3.13 6.64
CA ASN A 368 -1.44 -2.25 6.19
C ASN A 368 -1.90 -2.57 4.75
N MET A 369 -0.99 -2.85 3.83
CA MET A 369 -1.31 -3.30 2.46
C MET A 369 -2.14 -4.59 2.49
N ALA A 370 -1.78 -5.55 3.37
CA ALA A 370 -2.57 -6.78 3.51
C ALA A 370 -4.01 -6.52 4.00
N PHE A 371 -4.27 -5.46 4.77
CA PHE A 371 -5.63 -5.07 5.19
C PHE A 371 -6.36 -4.18 4.18
N VAL A 372 -5.66 -3.28 3.49
CA VAL A 372 -6.22 -2.49 2.37
C VAL A 372 -6.66 -3.44 1.25
N ALA A 373 -5.78 -4.36 0.83
CA ALA A 373 -6.13 -5.47 -0.05
C ALA A 373 -7.26 -6.37 0.51
N ALA A 374 -7.32 -6.61 1.82
CA ALA A 374 -8.43 -7.39 2.40
C ALA A 374 -9.79 -6.71 2.16
N TYR A 375 -9.89 -5.38 2.27
CA TYR A 375 -11.13 -4.65 2.01
C TYR A 375 -11.66 -4.93 0.59
N GLY A 376 -10.83 -4.78 -0.44
CA GLY A 376 -11.24 -4.99 -1.84
C GLY A 376 -11.76 -6.41 -2.09
N LEU A 377 -11.09 -7.42 -1.54
CA LEU A 377 -11.53 -8.81 -1.63
C LEU A 377 -12.85 -9.06 -0.88
N LEU A 378 -12.99 -8.54 0.33
CA LEU A 378 -14.13 -8.84 1.21
C LEU A 378 -15.39 -8.04 0.86
N ARG A 379 -15.24 -6.80 0.39
CA ARG A 379 -16.33 -5.91 -0.04
C ARG A 379 -16.88 -6.32 -1.40
N TYR A 380 -16.03 -6.75 -2.34
CA TYR A 380 -16.44 -7.00 -3.72
C TYR A 380 -16.60 -8.48 -4.08
N GLU A 381 -16.05 -9.45 -3.33
CA GLU A 381 -16.32 -10.85 -3.64
C GLU A 381 -17.79 -11.23 -3.39
N SER A 382 -18.39 -11.88 -4.39
CA SER A 382 -19.82 -12.25 -4.40
C SER A 382 -20.06 -13.72 -4.70
N ASP A 383 -19.04 -14.47 -5.14
CA ASP A 383 -19.08 -15.93 -5.07
C ASP A 383 -18.98 -16.39 -3.59
N PRO A 384 -19.90 -17.26 -3.13
CA PRO A 384 -19.96 -17.64 -1.72
C PRO A 384 -18.85 -18.60 -1.29
N GLU A 385 -18.25 -19.37 -2.20
CA GLU A 385 -17.17 -20.32 -1.89
C GLU A 385 -15.82 -19.58 -1.85
N VAL A 386 -15.53 -18.76 -2.88
CA VAL A 386 -14.34 -17.90 -2.92
C VAL A 386 -14.34 -16.92 -1.73
N GLY A 387 -15.46 -16.24 -1.51
CA GLY A 387 -15.61 -15.32 -0.38
C GLY A 387 -15.53 -16.01 1.00
N ALA A 388 -15.86 -17.30 1.11
CA ALA A 388 -15.67 -18.05 2.35
C ALA A 388 -14.19 -18.30 2.64
N GLN A 389 -13.39 -18.68 1.63
CA GLN A 389 -11.94 -18.89 1.79
C GLN A 389 -11.21 -17.58 2.12
N ILE A 390 -11.57 -16.46 1.47
CA ILE A 390 -11.02 -15.12 1.80
C ILE A 390 -11.31 -14.75 3.27
N ARG A 391 -12.53 -15.03 3.77
CA ARG A 391 -12.90 -14.80 5.17
C ARG A 391 -12.18 -15.74 6.15
N GLU A 392 -11.89 -16.98 5.74
CA GLU A 392 -11.04 -17.89 6.54
C GLU A 392 -9.62 -17.33 6.67
N ILE A 393 -8.99 -16.93 5.56
CA ILE A 393 -7.65 -16.30 5.53
C ILE A 393 -7.59 -15.03 6.40
N LEU A 394 -8.59 -14.15 6.28
CA LEU A 394 -8.75 -12.97 7.15
C LEU A 394 -8.68 -13.36 8.63
N GLY A 395 -9.40 -14.43 9.01
CA GLY A 395 -9.51 -14.86 10.40
C GLY A 395 -8.31 -15.62 10.94
N THR A 396 -7.71 -16.50 10.14
CA THR A 396 -6.70 -17.47 10.61
C THR A 396 -5.26 -17.11 10.25
N GLU A 397 -5.01 -16.37 9.16
CA GLU A 397 -3.64 -16.06 8.71
C GLU A 397 -3.30 -14.57 8.77
N LEU A 398 -4.29 -13.69 8.64
CA LEU A 398 -4.11 -12.23 8.63
C LEU A 398 -4.36 -11.60 10.02
N TYR A 399 -5.59 -11.65 10.54
CA TYR A 399 -5.94 -10.95 11.79
C TYR A 399 -5.39 -11.66 13.04
N ALA A 400 -5.59 -12.97 13.18
CA ALA A 400 -5.19 -13.72 14.38
C ALA A 400 -4.36 -15.01 14.13
N PRO A 401 -3.26 -14.98 13.35
CA PRO A 401 -2.38 -16.13 13.11
C PRO A 401 -1.69 -16.76 14.34
N GLY A 402 -1.75 -16.14 15.52
CA GLY A 402 -1.13 -16.67 16.74
C GLY A 402 0.39 -16.62 16.75
N VAL A 403 0.98 -15.76 15.90
CA VAL A 403 2.41 -15.43 15.88
C VAL A 403 2.68 -14.09 16.59
N ASP A 404 3.95 -13.79 16.85
CA ASP A 404 4.35 -12.50 17.40
C ASP A 404 4.01 -11.35 16.43
N ARG A 405 3.66 -10.18 16.99
CA ARG A 405 3.28 -8.96 16.27
C ARG A 405 2.09 -9.07 15.28
N GLN A 406 1.27 -10.12 15.38
CA GLN A 406 0.00 -10.27 14.63
C GLN A 406 -0.93 -9.05 14.74
N ALA A 407 -1.86 -8.85 13.80
CA ALA A 407 -2.73 -7.66 13.79
C ALA A 407 -3.71 -7.56 14.96
N ARG A 408 -4.31 -8.67 15.42
CA ARG A 408 -5.26 -8.63 16.55
C ARG A 408 -4.58 -8.09 17.81
N GLY A 409 -5.13 -6.99 18.33
CA GLY A 409 -4.65 -6.32 19.53
C GLY A 409 -3.53 -5.31 19.29
N LEU A 410 -3.19 -4.97 18.03
CA LEU A 410 -2.28 -3.86 17.73
C LEU A 410 -2.87 -2.49 18.07
N GLY A 411 -4.20 -2.37 18.26
CA GLY A 411 -4.90 -1.09 18.36
C GLY A 411 -4.77 -0.34 17.03
N GLN A 412 -5.50 -0.81 16.02
CA GLN A 412 -5.45 -0.30 14.64
C GLN A 412 -6.85 -0.40 14.05
N SER A 413 -7.65 0.66 14.24
CA SER A 413 -9.10 0.68 14.02
C SER A 413 -9.54 0.13 12.67
N PHE A 414 -8.78 0.38 11.60
CA PHE A 414 -9.07 -0.15 10.27
C PHE A 414 -8.99 -1.69 10.21
N PHE A 415 -7.95 -2.28 10.81
CA PHE A 415 -7.75 -3.74 10.84
C PHE A 415 -8.84 -4.40 11.69
N ASP A 416 -9.10 -3.79 12.86
CA ASP A 416 -10.09 -4.25 13.83
C ASP A 416 -11.52 -4.17 13.25
N PHE A 417 -11.85 -3.11 12.51
CA PHE A 417 -13.14 -2.94 11.84
C PHE A 417 -13.32 -3.82 10.61
N ILE A 418 -12.28 -4.06 9.79
CA ILE A 418 -12.34 -5.04 8.70
C ILE A 418 -12.65 -6.44 9.27
N TYR A 419 -11.97 -6.84 10.34
CA TYR A 419 -12.27 -8.12 11.00
C TYR A 419 -13.71 -8.15 11.56
N ALA A 420 -14.15 -7.10 12.25
CA ALA A 420 -15.51 -7.03 12.80
C ALA A 420 -16.62 -7.07 11.71
N ALA A 421 -16.42 -6.38 10.59
CA ALA A 421 -17.35 -6.30 9.47
C ALA A 421 -17.48 -7.60 8.66
N PHE A 422 -16.38 -8.34 8.49
CA PHE A 422 -16.26 -9.39 7.48
C PHE A 422 -15.87 -10.78 8.03
N ARG A 423 -15.69 -10.95 9.35
CA ARG A 423 -15.38 -12.25 10.01
C ARG A 423 -16.21 -13.45 9.49
N PRO A 424 -15.63 -14.67 9.51
CA PRO A 424 -16.37 -15.92 9.30
C PRO A 424 -17.62 -16.03 10.18
N ALA A 425 -18.72 -16.51 9.59
CA ALA A 425 -19.97 -16.74 10.30
C ALA A 425 -19.78 -17.70 11.48
N GLY A 426 -20.29 -17.33 12.65
CA GLY A 426 -20.13 -18.10 13.89
C GLY A 426 -18.88 -17.77 14.72
N ALA A 427 -18.01 -16.85 14.28
CA ALA A 427 -16.95 -16.27 15.11
C ALA A 427 -17.51 -15.26 16.15
N THR A 428 -18.35 -15.75 17.06
CA THR A 428 -19.01 -14.97 18.11
C THR A 428 -18.06 -14.64 19.26
N GLY A 429 -18.08 -13.41 19.77
CA GLY A 429 -17.11 -12.88 20.73
C GLY A 429 -16.05 -12.00 20.04
N SER A 430 -15.14 -12.61 19.27
CA SER A 430 -13.95 -11.91 18.73
C SER A 430 -14.24 -10.67 17.86
N GLY A 431 -15.38 -10.62 17.15
CA GLY A 431 -15.76 -9.43 16.37
C GLY A 431 -16.34 -8.29 17.21
N GLU A 432 -16.86 -8.58 18.41
CA GLU A 432 -17.28 -7.57 19.38
C GLU A 432 -16.06 -7.04 20.15
N ASP A 433 -15.12 -7.94 20.51
CA ASP A 433 -13.79 -7.56 21.03
C ASP A 433 -13.10 -6.58 20.06
N ALA A 434 -12.96 -6.95 18.79
CA ALA A 434 -12.31 -6.14 17.75
C ALA A 434 -13.00 -4.77 17.55
N ARG A 435 -14.33 -4.74 17.42
CA ARG A 435 -15.08 -3.46 17.35
C ARG A 435 -14.77 -2.56 18.56
N SER A 436 -14.62 -3.13 19.75
CA SER A 436 -14.27 -2.37 20.96
C SER A 436 -12.82 -1.89 20.96
N GLU A 437 -11.86 -2.72 20.52
CA GLU A 437 -10.44 -2.37 20.39
C GLU A 437 -10.25 -1.22 19.37
N GLY A 438 -10.94 -1.29 18.22
CA GLY A 438 -10.92 -0.24 17.20
C GLY A 438 -11.59 1.06 17.63
N LEU A 439 -12.70 1.00 18.39
CA LEU A 439 -13.35 2.18 18.95
C LEU A 439 -12.49 2.89 20.00
N VAL A 440 -11.89 2.15 20.93
CA VAL A 440 -10.95 2.70 21.93
C VAL A 440 -9.76 3.37 21.24
N THR A 441 -9.23 2.76 20.17
CA THR A 441 -8.15 3.34 19.37
C THR A 441 -8.55 4.70 18.77
N LEU A 442 -9.74 4.83 18.15
CA LEU A 442 -10.24 6.12 17.65
C LEU A 442 -10.48 7.15 18.77
N GLN A 443 -10.98 6.73 19.93
CA GLN A 443 -11.14 7.60 21.10
C GLN A 443 -9.79 8.12 21.60
N GLU A 444 -8.72 7.33 21.48
CA GLU A 444 -7.36 7.68 21.92
C GLU A 444 -6.49 8.44 20.91
N PHE A 445 -6.87 8.54 19.63
CA PHE A 445 -6.20 9.45 18.69
C PHE A 445 -6.14 10.88 19.24
N PRO A 446 -5.08 11.67 18.95
CA PRO A 446 -5.06 13.10 19.26
C PRO A 446 -6.27 13.85 18.67
N ALA A 447 -6.62 14.98 19.26
CA ALA A 447 -7.64 15.87 18.73
C ALA A 447 -6.99 16.96 17.85
N PRO A 448 -7.57 17.31 16.69
CA PRO A 448 -7.06 18.38 15.83
C PRO A 448 -6.99 19.76 16.54
N PRO A 449 -6.00 20.61 16.21
CA PRO A 449 -4.96 20.39 15.21
C PRO A 449 -3.91 19.39 15.72
N THR A 450 -3.64 18.36 14.93
CA THR A 450 -2.68 17.32 15.33
C THR A 450 -1.31 17.70 14.80
N TRP A 451 -0.42 18.09 15.70
CA TRP A 451 0.98 18.38 15.37
C TRP A 451 1.87 17.17 15.62
N SER A 452 2.93 17.02 14.82
CA SER A 452 3.99 16.01 14.94
C SER A 452 4.89 16.28 16.15
N VAL A 453 4.32 16.32 17.36
CA VAL A 453 5.03 16.63 18.60
C VAL A 453 5.93 15.46 19.01
N GLY A 454 7.13 15.78 19.51
CA GLY A 454 8.05 14.79 20.04
C GLY A 454 7.48 14.10 21.27
N VAL A 455 7.57 12.77 21.29
CA VAL A 455 7.07 11.91 22.37
C VAL A 455 8.23 11.10 22.92
N THR A 456 8.54 11.27 24.20
CA THR A 456 9.55 10.47 24.90
C THR A 456 8.87 9.70 26.02
N ASN A 457 8.51 8.43 25.78
CA ASN A 457 7.95 7.56 26.80
C ASN A 457 9.01 6.96 27.72
N CYS A 458 10.23 6.72 27.22
CA CYS A 458 11.27 6.00 27.96
C CYS A 458 12.59 6.79 27.96
N ASP A 459 13.20 6.98 29.14
CA ASP A 459 14.52 7.58 29.27
C ASP A 459 15.69 6.58 29.07
N GLU A 460 16.93 7.07 29.02
CA GLU A 460 18.13 6.24 28.84
C GLU A 460 18.28 5.11 29.87
N ALA A 461 17.87 5.35 31.13
CA ALA A 461 18.00 4.40 32.22
C ALA A 461 16.87 3.35 32.19
N GLU A 462 15.66 3.76 31.82
CA GLU A 462 14.55 2.85 31.53
C GLU A 462 14.91 1.93 30.35
N ILE A 463 15.38 2.50 29.23
CA ILE A 463 15.87 1.76 28.05
C ILE A 463 17.00 0.79 28.43
N ALA A 464 18.00 1.24 29.20
CA ALA A 464 19.10 0.38 29.66
C ALA A 464 18.69 -0.73 30.65
N SER A 465 17.51 -0.62 31.27
CA SER A 465 16.95 -1.61 32.20
C SER A 465 15.89 -2.54 31.60
N LEU A 466 15.36 -2.17 30.42
CA LEU A 466 14.20 -2.76 29.74
C LEU A 466 12.85 -2.64 30.50
N ASP A 467 12.79 -1.79 31.52
CA ASP A 467 11.60 -1.52 32.34
C ASP A 467 11.28 -0.02 32.26
N CYS A 468 10.26 0.33 31.48
CA CYS A 468 9.86 1.71 31.17
C CYS A 468 8.42 2.00 31.62
N THR A 469 8.15 3.22 32.06
CA THR A 469 6.81 3.74 32.36
C THR A 469 6.52 4.95 31.49
N GLY A 470 5.69 4.76 30.45
CA GLY A 470 5.34 5.80 29.48
C GLY A 470 4.68 7.03 30.10
N ILE A 471 4.57 8.12 29.32
CA ILE A 471 4.28 9.49 29.81
C ILE A 471 3.00 9.65 30.65
N ASP A 472 2.06 8.72 30.55
CA ASP A 472 0.78 8.71 31.28
C ASP A 472 0.73 7.73 32.46
N GLY A 473 1.81 7.00 32.72
CA GLY A 473 1.90 5.93 33.71
C GLY A 473 1.69 4.50 33.17
N THR A 474 1.55 4.31 31.85
CA THR A 474 1.43 2.98 31.23
C THR A 474 2.75 2.19 31.35
N PRO A 475 2.77 0.97 31.89
CA PRO A 475 3.96 0.11 31.88
C PRO A 475 4.29 -0.35 30.46
N LEU A 476 5.51 -0.07 29.99
CA LEU A 476 6.04 -0.41 28.67
C LEU A 476 7.28 -1.31 28.80
N PRO A 477 7.14 -2.59 29.16
CA PRO A 477 8.27 -3.52 29.20
C PRO A 477 8.90 -3.68 27.80
N LEU A 478 10.20 -3.41 27.70
CA LEU A 478 10.91 -3.25 26.42
C LEU A 478 11.49 -4.56 25.88
N SER A 479 11.61 -4.66 24.56
CA SER A 479 12.21 -5.81 23.89
C SER A 479 13.74 -5.76 23.99
N PRO A 480 14.43 -6.88 24.30
CA PRO A 480 15.89 -6.92 24.41
C PRO A 480 16.60 -6.92 23.04
N ASP A 481 15.86 -7.26 21.98
CA ASP A 481 16.26 -7.12 20.59
C ASP A 481 15.60 -5.83 20.04
N PRO A 482 16.22 -5.09 19.10
CA PRO A 482 15.65 -3.87 18.53
C PRO A 482 14.44 -4.16 17.62
N GLY A 483 13.69 -3.10 17.30
CA GLY A 483 12.70 -3.06 16.22
C GLY A 483 13.34 -3.02 14.83
N ARG A 484 12.51 -3.15 13.80
CA ARG A 484 12.87 -2.90 12.41
C ARG A 484 13.56 -1.53 12.28
N GLY A 485 14.73 -1.49 11.66
CA GLY A 485 15.55 -0.27 11.54
C GLY A 485 16.42 0.05 12.77
N GLY A 486 16.40 -0.77 13.82
CA GLY A 486 17.31 -0.65 14.97
C GLY A 486 16.73 0.09 16.20
N GLY A 487 15.53 0.69 16.07
CA GLY A 487 14.88 1.46 17.13
C GLY A 487 14.48 0.65 18.37
N VAL A 488 14.23 1.33 19.49
CA VAL A 488 13.75 0.70 20.73
C VAL A 488 12.23 0.46 20.65
N VAL A 489 11.82 -0.78 20.90
CA VAL A 489 10.40 -1.19 20.83
C VAL A 489 9.92 -1.89 22.11
N ALA A 490 8.66 -1.64 22.47
CA ALA A 490 7.96 -2.34 23.53
C ALA A 490 7.65 -3.81 23.16
N THR A 491 7.43 -4.65 24.16
CA THR A 491 7.00 -6.06 23.99
C THR A 491 5.49 -6.22 23.73
N GLY A 492 4.70 -5.15 23.93
CA GLY A 492 3.30 -5.05 23.56
C GLY A 492 3.00 -3.64 23.04
N PRO A 493 1.96 -3.46 22.20
CA PRO A 493 1.73 -2.21 21.48
C PRO A 493 1.34 -1.07 22.43
N LEU A 494 1.79 0.13 22.12
CA LEU A 494 1.45 1.33 22.88
C LEU A 494 -0.02 1.69 22.65
N PRO A 495 -0.74 2.14 23.70
CA PRO A 495 -2.02 2.83 23.54
C PRO A 495 -1.84 4.07 22.65
N MET A 496 -2.79 4.33 21.74
CA MET A 496 -2.69 5.37 20.70
C MET A 496 -2.42 6.77 21.32
N ARG A 497 -3.00 7.03 22.50
CA ARG A 497 -2.84 8.28 23.24
C ARG A 497 -1.39 8.63 23.60
N ILE A 498 -0.50 7.64 23.69
CA ILE A 498 0.94 7.82 23.99
C ILE A 498 1.87 7.35 22.86
N ARG A 499 1.38 7.00 21.67
CA ARG A 499 2.25 6.70 20.52
C ARG A 499 3.03 7.94 20.08
N PRO A 500 4.30 7.79 19.64
CA PRO A 500 4.94 8.76 18.75
C PRO A 500 4.04 9.07 17.55
N ARG A 501 4.01 10.34 17.12
CA ARG A 501 3.10 10.80 16.06
C ARG A 501 3.57 10.35 14.68
N SER A 502 2.69 9.71 13.92
CA SER A 502 2.94 9.35 12.52
C SER A 502 2.18 10.25 11.55
N ASN A 503 2.66 10.32 10.30
CA ASN A 503 1.82 10.78 9.19
C ASN A 503 0.77 9.75 8.76
N PHE A 504 0.97 8.48 9.15
CA PHE A 504 0.09 7.36 8.84
C PHE A 504 0.34 6.24 9.86
N GLU A 505 -0.50 6.19 10.89
CA GLU A 505 -0.36 5.26 12.03
C GLU A 505 -0.44 3.80 11.59
N TRP A 506 -1.07 3.50 10.45
CA TRP A 506 -1.11 2.15 9.89
C TRP A 506 0.25 1.68 9.33
N ARG A 507 1.18 2.55 8.91
CA ARG A 507 2.54 2.13 8.45
C ARG A 507 3.57 2.06 9.56
N SER A 508 3.35 2.78 10.66
CA SER A 508 4.29 2.85 11.78
C SER A 508 4.24 1.60 12.65
N ASP A 509 5.36 1.29 13.30
CA ASP A 509 5.40 0.25 14.32
C ASP A 509 4.71 0.77 15.60
N PRO A 510 3.55 0.20 16.02
CA PRO A 510 2.83 0.63 17.22
C PRO A 510 3.56 0.27 18.52
N HIS A 511 4.76 -0.31 18.44
CA HIS A 511 5.63 -0.62 19.56
C HIS A 511 6.78 0.38 19.75
N THR A 512 7.02 1.29 18.81
CA THR A 512 8.04 2.34 18.93
C THR A 512 7.73 3.23 20.13
N VAL A 513 8.67 3.35 21.07
CA VAL A 513 8.41 4.04 22.35
C VAL A 513 8.65 5.55 22.30
N ASN A 514 9.63 6.00 21.53
CA ASN A 514 10.02 7.40 21.43
C ASN A 514 9.97 7.85 19.96
N GLY A 515 9.71 9.13 19.72
CA GLY A 515 9.86 9.75 18.40
C GLY A 515 10.03 11.25 18.50
N ASP A 516 10.72 11.81 17.52
CA ASP A 516 11.26 13.16 17.55
C ASP A 516 10.24 14.25 17.15
N PRO A 517 10.44 15.51 17.58
CA PRO A 517 9.55 16.61 17.23
C PRO A 517 9.78 17.11 15.80
N GLY A 518 8.69 17.30 15.06
CA GLY A 518 8.62 18.06 13.81
C GLY A 518 7.65 19.24 13.88
N ASP A 519 7.53 19.97 12.77
CA ASP A 519 6.62 21.10 12.54
C ASP A 519 5.51 20.80 11.51
N ARG A 520 5.24 19.52 11.26
CA ARG A 520 4.17 19.01 10.41
C ARG A 520 2.82 19.04 11.16
N LEU A 521 1.78 19.43 10.45
CA LEU A 521 0.39 19.14 10.80
C LEU A 521 0.07 17.72 10.28
N ASP A 522 -0.11 16.75 11.17
CA ASP A 522 -0.26 15.33 10.83
C ASP A 522 -1.59 15.09 10.08
N PRO A 523 -1.59 14.47 8.89
CA PRO A 523 -2.75 14.47 8.00
C PRO A 523 -3.97 13.70 8.53
N GLY A 524 -3.79 12.60 9.27
CA GLY A 524 -4.92 11.86 9.86
C GLY A 524 -5.89 11.24 8.84
N GLY A 525 -5.47 11.08 7.57
CA GLY A 525 -6.29 10.45 6.52
C GLY A 525 -6.66 8.99 6.82
N ASP A 526 -5.87 8.35 7.67
CA ASP A 526 -6.07 7.02 8.23
C ASP A 526 -7.10 6.99 9.37
N PHE A 527 -7.10 7.98 10.27
CA PHE A 527 -8.21 8.20 11.22
C PHE A 527 -9.52 8.45 10.45
N HIS A 528 -9.47 9.35 9.47
CA HIS A 528 -10.60 9.73 8.61
C HIS A 528 -11.23 8.51 7.92
N ALA A 529 -10.40 7.72 7.23
CA ALA A 529 -10.82 6.49 6.59
C ALA A 529 -11.38 5.47 7.60
N ALA A 530 -10.72 5.25 8.74
CA ALA A 530 -11.18 4.29 9.74
C ALA A 530 -12.51 4.70 10.40
N TYR A 531 -12.68 5.99 10.75
CA TYR A 531 -13.92 6.50 11.33
C TYR A 531 -15.08 6.39 10.34
N TRP A 532 -14.94 6.95 9.14
CA TRP A 532 -16.03 6.95 8.16
C TRP A 532 -16.31 5.57 7.57
N MET A 533 -15.30 4.70 7.37
CA MET A 533 -15.53 3.28 7.07
C MET A 533 -16.29 2.59 8.22
N GLY A 534 -15.94 2.89 9.47
CA GLY A 534 -16.63 2.37 10.64
C GLY A 534 -18.09 2.82 10.74
N ARG A 535 -18.41 4.03 10.29
CA ARG A 535 -19.80 4.50 10.09
C ARG A 535 -20.47 3.83 8.87
N PHE A 536 -19.70 3.50 7.84
CA PHE A 536 -20.16 2.96 6.56
C PHE A 536 -20.47 1.44 6.58
N LEU A 537 -19.77 0.65 7.40
CA LEU A 537 -19.97 -0.80 7.53
C LEU A 537 -20.90 -1.16 8.71
N GLU A 538 -21.78 -2.13 8.52
CA GLU A 538 -22.75 -2.58 9.53
C GLU A 538 -22.11 -3.53 10.57
N ALA A 539 -22.50 -3.35 11.84
CA ALA A 539 -22.06 -4.17 12.97
C ALA A 539 -22.76 -5.55 12.98
N THR A 540 -22.28 -6.46 12.12
CA THR A 540 -22.91 -7.76 11.83
C THR A 540 -22.26 -8.95 12.57
N SER A 541 -22.99 -10.07 12.68
CA SER A 541 -22.46 -11.40 13.01
C SER A 541 -22.33 -12.34 11.80
N ASP A 542 -22.74 -11.86 10.63
CA ASP A 542 -22.63 -12.50 9.32
C ASP A 542 -21.80 -11.58 8.39
N GLY A 543 -20.55 -11.96 8.14
CA GLY A 543 -19.60 -11.24 7.29
C GLY A 543 -19.94 -11.21 5.79
N THR A 544 -21.15 -11.59 5.39
CA THR A 544 -21.69 -11.38 4.04
C THR A 544 -22.57 -10.12 3.91
N VAL A 545 -23.08 -9.57 5.02
CA VAL A 545 -23.95 -8.37 5.02
C VAL A 545 -23.22 -7.16 4.43
N ASN A 546 -21.91 -7.05 4.68
CA ASN A 546 -21.07 -5.96 4.20
C ASN A 546 -20.52 -6.14 2.77
N ILE A 547 -20.98 -7.13 1.99
CA ILE A 547 -20.69 -7.22 0.54
C ILE A 547 -21.41 -6.08 -0.20
N SER A 548 -20.80 -5.52 -1.26
CA SER A 548 -21.40 -4.46 -2.05
C SER A 548 -22.72 -4.90 -2.72
N PRO A 549 -23.79 -4.08 -2.67
CA PRO A 549 -25.04 -4.36 -3.39
C PRO A 549 -24.88 -4.29 -4.92
N ILE A 550 -23.73 -3.77 -5.41
CA ILE A 550 -23.32 -3.75 -6.81
C ILE A 550 -22.01 -4.53 -7.04
N ALA A 551 -21.64 -5.43 -6.12
CA ALA A 551 -20.62 -6.45 -6.34
C ALA A 551 -20.96 -7.26 -7.60
N ARG A 552 -19.98 -7.43 -8.50
CA ARG A 552 -20.22 -8.13 -9.77
C ARG A 552 -20.01 -9.63 -9.61
N PRO A 553 -20.93 -10.50 -10.07
CA PRO A 553 -20.75 -11.96 -10.01
C PRO A 553 -19.54 -12.40 -10.83
N ALA A 554 -19.08 -13.63 -10.60
CA ALA A 554 -18.19 -14.30 -11.53
C ALA A 554 -18.78 -14.27 -12.97
N PRO A 555 -17.95 -14.03 -14.02
CA PRO A 555 -18.42 -14.11 -15.39
C PRO A 555 -19.08 -15.47 -15.68
N ALA A 556 -19.99 -15.49 -16.65
CA ALA A 556 -20.46 -16.77 -17.18
C ALA A 556 -19.26 -17.55 -17.76
N ALA A 557 -19.11 -18.80 -17.33
CA ALA A 557 -18.11 -19.72 -17.87
C ALA A 557 -18.21 -19.75 -19.39
N SER A 558 -17.05 -19.70 -20.06
CA SER A 558 -16.99 -19.77 -21.52
C SER A 558 -17.61 -21.08 -22.02
N ASP A 559 -18.52 -20.98 -22.99
CA ASP A 559 -19.09 -22.15 -23.65
C ASP A 559 -18.05 -22.72 -24.62
N PRO A 560 -17.46 -23.91 -24.37
CA PRO A 560 -16.36 -24.43 -25.18
C PRO A 560 -16.80 -24.79 -26.61
N ASP A 561 -18.10 -24.94 -26.87
CA ASP A 561 -18.64 -25.18 -28.21
C ASP A 561 -18.92 -23.87 -28.99
N ALA A 562 -18.77 -22.68 -28.38
CA ALA A 562 -19.06 -21.40 -29.05
C ALA A 562 -18.03 -21.03 -30.13
N ASP A 563 -16.77 -21.44 -29.97
CA ASP A 563 -15.71 -21.26 -30.98
C ASP A 563 -15.68 -22.40 -32.03
N ALA A 564 -16.60 -23.37 -31.93
CA ALA A 564 -16.80 -24.40 -32.95
C ALA A 564 -17.52 -23.82 -34.18
N GLY A 565 -16.79 -23.01 -34.96
CA GLY A 565 -17.23 -22.51 -36.26
C GLY A 565 -17.77 -23.65 -37.14
N PRO A 566 -18.87 -23.43 -37.89
CA PRO A 566 -19.72 -24.50 -38.39
C PRO A 566 -18.95 -25.49 -39.28
N GLU A 567 -19.00 -26.78 -38.93
CA GLU A 567 -18.29 -27.84 -39.65
C GLU A 567 -18.60 -27.81 -41.16
N VAL A 568 -17.59 -27.44 -41.94
CA VAL A 568 -17.67 -27.50 -43.40
C VAL A 568 -17.54 -28.97 -43.82
N GLY A 569 -18.67 -29.65 -43.96
CA GLY A 569 -18.74 -31.03 -44.41
C GLY A 569 -18.07 -31.23 -45.77
N THR A 570 -16.88 -31.82 -45.77
CA THR A 570 -16.02 -32.01 -46.95
C THR A 570 -16.40 -33.25 -47.76
N ASP A 571 -17.57 -33.21 -48.42
CA ASP A 571 -17.95 -34.24 -49.39
C ASP A 571 -17.30 -34.00 -50.76
N ALA A 572 -16.05 -34.46 -50.92
CA ALA A 572 -15.31 -34.47 -52.18
C ALA A 572 -14.36 -35.67 -52.26
N GLY A 573 -14.47 -36.47 -53.34
CA GLY A 573 -13.75 -37.73 -53.49
C GLY A 573 -12.29 -37.62 -53.95
N THR A 574 -11.53 -38.69 -53.72
CA THR A 574 -10.18 -38.91 -54.29
C THR A 574 -10.19 -38.97 -55.82
N PRO A 575 -9.07 -38.61 -56.46
CA PRO A 575 -8.24 -39.66 -57.07
C PRO A 575 -6.70 -39.46 -56.98
N ASP A 576 -6.02 -40.56 -56.67
CA ASP A 576 -4.68 -41.03 -57.10
C ASP A 576 -3.62 -40.03 -57.64
N GLY A 577 -2.57 -39.83 -56.84
CA GLY A 577 -1.28 -40.52 -57.05
C GLY A 577 -0.16 -39.88 -57.90
N ALA A 578 1.00 -39.62 -57.26
CA ALA A 578 2.34 -39.72 -57.86
C ALA A 578 3.44 -39.77 -56.78
N ASP A 579 4.43 -40.66 -56.90
CA ASP A 579 5.57 -40.77 -56.00
C ASP A 579 6.72 -39.80 -56.33
N ALA A 580 7.43 -39.32 -55.30
CA ALA A 580 8.85 -38.95 -55.40
C ALA A 580 9.52 -39.03 -54.02
N ALA A 581 10.59 -39.84 -53.89
CA ALA A 581 11.32 -40.02 -52.64
C ALA A 581 12.85 -39.84 -52.81
N ALA A 582 13.38 -38.85 -52.11
CA ALA A 582 14.80 -38.64 -51.78
C ALA A 582 14.86 -37.55 -50.68
N GLY A 583 15.84 -37.51 -49.78
CA GLY A 583 16.96 -38.42 -49.57
C GLY A 583 17.85 -37.83 -48.47
N VAL A 584 18.30 -38.65 -47.53
CA VAL A 584 19.12 -38.22 -46.38
C VAL A 584 20.38 -37.46 -46.79
N ASP A 585 20.79 -36.50 -45.96
CA ASP A 585 22.19 -36.47 -45.54
C ASP A 585 22.32 -35.93 -44.10
N ALA A 586 23.37 -36.37 -43.39
CA ALA A 586 23.60 -36.01 -41.99
C ALA A 586 25.08 -35.69 -41.75
N GLY A 587 25.40 -34.41 -41.52
CA GLY A 587 26.76 -33.91 -41.35
C GLY A 587 27.07 -33.51 -39.91
N THR A 588 27.86 -34.31 -39.20
CA THR A 588 28.43 -33.95 -37.90
C THR A 588 29.81 -33.30 -38.07
N SER A 589 30.05 -32.19 -37.35
CA SER A 589 31.39 -31.64 -37.14
C SER A 589 31.51 -31.02 -35.75
N SER A 590 32.69 -31.13 -35.14
CA SER A 590 32.89 -30.97 -33.70
C SER A 590 33.86 -29.85 -33.32
N GLY A 591 33.67 -29.28 -32.12
CA GLY A 591 34.75 -28.74 -31.30
C GLY A 591 34.76 -27.22 -31.14
N GLY A 592 34.83 -26.76 -29.89
CA GLY A 592 34.86 -25.33 -29.53
C GLY A 592 34.48 -25.07 -28.08
N ASP A 593 35.16 -25.70 -27.12
CA ASP A 593 35.06 -25.31 -25.71
C ASP A 593 35.79 -23.98 -25.46
N ASP A 594 35.15 -23.02 -24.79
CA ASP A 594 35.83 -21.99 -24.00
C ASP A 594 34.88 -21.50 -22.89
N GLY A 595 35.00 -22.09 -21.70
CA GLY A 595 34.17 -21.76 -20.54
C GLY A 595 34.86 -20.80 -19.57
N CYS A 596 34.15 -19.77 -19.10
CA CYS A 596 34.64 -18.85 -18.08
C CYS A 596 33.84 -19.03 -16.77
N ALA A 597 34.52 -19.46 -15.70
CA ALA A 597 33.86 -19.90 -14.47
C ALA A 597 33.61 -18.76 -13.46
N CYS A 598 32.35 -18.62 -13.02
CA CYS A 598 32.00 -17.79 -11.87
C CYS A 598 32.60 -18.38 -10.58
N ARG A 599 33.46 -17.61 -9.89
CA ARG A 599 33.94 -17.98 -8.55
C ARG A 599 32.94 -17.55 -7.48
N SER A 600 32.41 -18.51 -6.73
CA SER A 600 31.67 -18.26 -5.49
C SER A 600 32.60 -17.75 -4.39
N GLY A 601 32.36 -16.54 -3.88
CA GLY A 601 33.02 -15.96 -2.71
C GLY A 601 32.04 -15.86 -1.53
N GLY A 602 31.87 -16.93 -0.75
CA GLY A 602 31.03 -16.91 0.44
C GLY A 602 31.78 -16.37 1.67
N GLY A 603 31.20 -15.39 2.37
CA GLY A 603 31.86 -14.72 3.50
C GLY A 603 30.96 -13.93 4.46
N GLY A 604 29.64 -14.14 4.43
CA GLY A 604 28.66 -13.46 5.31
C GLY A 604 28.01 -14.41 6.31
N ARG A 605 27.57 -13.88 7.46
CA ARG A 605 26.70 -14.59 8.42
C ARG A 605 25.24 -14.44 7.96
N PRO A 606 24.33 -15.39 8.25
CA PRO A 606 22.98 -15.37 7.67
C PRO A 606 22.14 -14.21 8.22
N THR A 607 21.80 -13.27 7.34
CA THR A 607 20.70 -12.30 7.50
C THR A 607 19.34 -12.99 7.29
N ALA A 608 18.24 -12.30 7.62
CA ALA A 608 16.85 -12.81 7.57
C ALA A 608 16.50 -13.61 6.30
N TRP A 609 17.01 -13.18 5.14
CA TRP A 609 16.87 -13.84 3.84
C TRP A 609 17.19 -15.36 3.82
N ALA A 610 18.11 -15.81 4.67
CA ALA A 610 18.41 -17.24 4.79
C ALA A 610 17.25 -18.05 5.43
N VAL A 611 16.43 -17.41 6.27
CA VAL A 611 15.22 -18.01 6.86
C VAL A 611 14.11 -18.07 5.82
N ILE A 612 13.90 -17.00 5.06
CA ILE A 612 12.89 -16.94 3.98
C ILE A 612 13.16 -18.01 2.92
N LEU A 613 14.40 -18.14 2.44
CA LEU A 613 14.76 -19.18 1.48
C LEU A 613 14.58 -20.61 2.03
N VAL A 614 14.76 -20.83 3.33
CA VAL A 614 14.50 -22.13 3.99
C VAL A 614 13.00 -22.38 4.19
N ALA A 615 12.20 -21.34 4.46
CA ALA A 615 10.75 -21.42 4.50
C ALA A 615 10.17 -21.77 3.11
N VAL A 616 10.53 -21.01 2.07
CA VAL A 616 10.11 -21.27 0.68
C VAL A 616 10.57 -22.65 0.21
N ALA A 617 11.82 -23.06 0.49
CA ALA A 617 12.30 -24.40 0.14
C ALA A 617 11.54 -25.54 0.86
N SER A 618 11.03 -25.31 2.08
CA SER A 618 10.23 -26.30 2.81
C SER A 618 8.75 -26.29 2.44
N LEU A 619 8.19 -25.16 1.97
CA LEU A 619 6.88 -25.10 1.31
C LEU A 619 6.90 -25.83 -0.05
N LEU A 620 7.88 -25.53 -0.91
CA LEU A 620 8.12 -26.26 -2.17
C LEU A 620 8.35 -27.76 -1.95
N GLY A 621 8.93 -28.14 -0.79
CA GLY A 621 9.05 -29.53 -0.35
C GLY A 621 7.72 -30.21 -0.04
N ARG A 622 6.72 -29.47 0.48
CA ARG A 622 5.37 -30.01 0.76
C ARG A 622 4.56 -30.23 -0.51
N ARG A 623 4.56 -29.28 -1.45
CA ARG A 623 3.80 -29.37 -2.73
C ARG A 623 4.22 -30.55 -3.62
N ARG A 624 5.38 -31.18 -3.38
CA ARG A 624 5.81 -32.43 -4.05
C ARG A 624 5.32 -33.72 -3.38
N GLY A 625 4.60 -33.65 -2.26
CA GLY A 625 3.96 -34.79 -1.60
C GLY A 625 2.54 -35.01 -2.09
N THR A 626 2.27 -36.15 -2.75
CA THR A 626 0.93 -36.50 -3.27
C THR A 626 -0.12 -36.54 -2.15
N ALA A 627 -1.30 -35.99 -2.43
CA ALA A 627 -2.34 -35.71 -1.44
C ALA A 627 -2.79 -36.92 -0.60
N THR A 628 -2.90 -36.70 0.72
CA THR A 628 -3.87 -37.40 1.59
C THR A 628 -4.15 -36.53 2.81
N ARG A 629 -5.29 -35.81 2.85
CA ARG A 629 -5.68 -35.01 4.02
C ARG A 629 -5.91 -35.95 5.22
N SER A 630 -5.26 -35.69 6.34
CA SER A 630 -5.50 -36.35 7.64
C SER A 630 -5.06 -35.44 8.78
N SER A 631 -6.04 -34.78 9.39
CA SER A 631 -5.85 -33.81 10.47
C SER A 631 -5.39 -34.47 11.77
N VAL A 632 -4.17 -34.15 12.24
CA VAL A 632 -3.67 -34.53 13.56
C VAL A 632 -2.98 -33.33 14.22
N ALA A 633 -3.60 -32.79 15.26
CA ALA A 633 -2.99 -31.74 16.07
C ALA A 633 -1.89 -32.33 16.97
N LEU A 634 -0.64 -31.86 16.83
CA LEU A 634 0.46 -32.24 17.73
C LEU A 634 0.66 -31.20 18.84
N ARG A 635 0.26 -31.56 20.05
CA ARG A 635 0.79 -30.94 21.27
C ARG A 635 2.22 -31.43 21.50
N PHE A 636 3.19 -30.54 21.61
CA PHE A 636 4.53 -30.88 22.10
C PHE A 636 4.78 -30.30 23.50
N ALA A 637 5.18 -31.17 24.42
CA ALA A 637 5.65 -30.79 25.75
C ALA A 637 7.17 -31.00 25.86
N HIS A 638 7.83 -30.28 26.77
CA HIS A 638 9.28 -30.25 26.91
C HIS A 638 9.98 -31.63 27.00
N ARG A 639 11.19 -31.71 26.42
CA ARG A 639 12.39 -32.20 27.13
C ARG A 639 13.68 -31.85 26.38
N LEU A 640 14.55 -31.06 27.03
CA LEU A 640 15.95 -30.89 26.66
C LEU A 640 16.78 -32.10 27.15
N PRO A 641 17.88 -32.40 26.44
CA PRO A 641 19.12 -32.83 27.07
C PRO A 641 20.31 -31.96 26.65
N GLN A 642 21.15 -31.60 27.62
CA GLN A 642 22.39 -30.84 27.41
C GLN A 642 23.50 -31.73 26.83
N HIS A 643 24.39 -31.18 26.01
CA HIS A 643 25.71 -31.78 25.77
C HIS A 643 26.80 -30.72 25.63
N HIS A 644 27.86 -30.83 26.45
CA HIS A 644 29.05 -29.99 26.34
C HIS A 644 29.97 -30.44 25.20
N GLY A 645 30.46 -29.48 24.40
CA GLY A 645 31.53 -29.66 23.42
C GLY A 645 32.46 -28.44 23.40
N ARG A 646 33.78 -28.66 23.37
CA ARG A 646 34.79 -27.58 23.48
C ARG A 646 35.17 -27.01 22.11
N ARG A 647 35.30 -25.68 21.99
CA ARG A 647 36.00 -25.02 20.87
C ARG A 647 37.49 -24.80 21.20
N PRO A 648 38.42 -25.03 20.26
CA PRO A 648 39.75 -24.42 20.27
C PRO A 648 39.74 -23.08 19.49
N PRO A 649 40.69 -22.16 19.76
CA PRO A 649 40.80 -20.89 19.03
C PRO A 649 41.61 -21.01 17.73
N LEU A 650 41.31 -20.15 16.75
CA LEU A 650 42.18 -19.88 15.59
C LEU A 650 43.11 -18.69 15.91
N ARG A 651 44.27 -18.65 15.25
CA ARG A 651 45.28 -17.58 15.41
C ARG A 651 45.13 -16.50 14.34
N GLN A 652 45.55 -15.29 14.69
CA GLN A 652 45.93 -14.25 13.72
C GLN A 652 47.31 -14.56 13.12
N GLU A 653 47.49 -14.28 11.83
CA GLU A 653 48.78 -13.94 11.19
C GLU A 653 48.52 -12.79 10.18
N VAL A 654 49.53 -11.97 9.89
CA VAL A 654 49.36 -10.62 9.29
C VAL A 654 50.40 -10.35 8.19
N ALA A 655 49.94 -9.74 7.08
CA ALA A 655 50.72 -9.16 5.96
C ALA A 655 51.53 -10.19 5.11
N GLN A 656 51.99 -9.91 3.88
CA GLN A 656 52.27 -8.64 3.18
C GLN A 656 51.81 -8.67 1.70
N GLY A 657 51.60 -7.48 1.10
CA GLY A 657 50.94 -7.32 -0.21
C GLY A 657 51.85 -7.30 -1.46
N ARG A 658 51.26 -6.91 -2.61
CA ARG A 658 51.90 -6.60 -3.90
C ARG A 658 51.00 -5.71 -4.77
N ASP A 659 51.59 -4.73 -5.45
CA ASP A 659 50.88 -3.74 -6.26
C ASP A 659 50.36 -4.27 -7.60
N ARG A 660 49.22 -3.72 -8.06
CA ARG A 660 48.95 -3.36 -9.47
C ARG A 660 47.74 -2.40 -9.58
N PRO A 661 47.61 -1.65 -10.70
CA PRO A 661 47.02 -0.31 -10.66
C PRO A 661 45.49 -0.25 -10.79
N GLU A 662 44.99 0.97 -10.58
CA GLU A 662 43.60 1.40 -10.54
C GLU A 662 42.74 0.93 -11.73
N LEU A 663 41.47 0.64 -11.43
CA LEU A 663 40.38 0.61 -12.39
C LEU A 663 39.14 1.16 -11.66
N ARG A 664 38.96 2.49 -11.69
CA ARG A 664 37.96 3.21 -10.90
C ARG A 664 36.55 2.68 -11.18
N ARG A 665 35.95 2.04 -10.17
CA ARG A 665 34.51 1.82 -10.07
C ARG A 665 33.95 2.80 -9.05
N ARG A 666 33.34 3.89 -9.53
CA ARG A 666 32.14 4.43 -8.85
C ARG A 666 31.02 3.41 -9.08
N GLY A 667 30.12 3.15 -8.16
CA GLY A 667 30.06 3.46 -6.73
C GLY A 667 28.90 2.63 -6.20
N ARG A 668 28.99 2.08 -4.99
CA ARG A 668 27.82 1.46 -4.35
C ARG A 668 27.41 2.39 -3.23
N SER A 669 26.11 2.63 -3.12
CA SER A 669 25.48 3.31 -1.98
C SER A 669 26.10 2.85 -0.65
N GLY A 670 26.32 3.81 0.25
CA GLY A 670 26.49 3.58 1.68
C GLY A 670 25.26 2.90 2.30
N ARG A 671 25.32 2.63 3.60
CA ARG A 671 24.24 2.00 4.40
C ARG A 671 23.13 2.98 4.75
N ASP A 672 23.55 4.17 5.14
CA ASP A 672 22.85 5.44 5.42
C ASP A 672 21.99 5.93 4.25
N LEU A 673 22.47 5.79 3.01
CA LEU A 673 21.89 6.27 1.75
C LEU A 673 22.11 7.77 1.46
N ASP A 674 23.15 8.37 2.03
CA ASP A 674 23.55 9.78 1.85
C ASP A 674 23.83 10.18 0.38
N GLY A 675 24.23 9.20 -0.45
CA GLY A 675 24.60 9.34 -1.85
C GLY A 675 26.10 9.24 -2.14
N HIS A 676 26.94 9.19 -1.11
CA HIS A 676 28.37 8.91 -1.21
C HIS A 676 28.63 7.39 -1.04
N ALA A 677 29.86 7.06 -0.62
CA ALA A 677 30.29 5.69 -0.40
C ALA A 677 31.46 5.70 0.58
N SER A 678 31.47 4.75 1.51
CA SER A 678 32.36 4.83 2.68
C SER A 678 33.82 4.58 2.40
N GLU A 679 34.70 5.09 3.26
CA GLU A 679 36.11 4.72 3.35
C GLU A 679 36.28 3.18 3.34
N ALA A 680 35.39 2.45 4.00
CA ALA A 680 35.40 0.99 4.07
C ALA A 680 35.17 0.31 2.71
N THR A 681 34.52 0.99 1.76
CA THR A 681 34.38 0.55 0.35
C THR A 681 35.35 1.26 -0.60
N GLY A 682 36.01 2.33 -0.15
CA GLY A 682 37.00 3.12 -0.89
C GLY A 682 36.44 4.37 -1.57
N GLY A 683 35.34 4.93 -1.06
CA GLY A 683 34.90 6.28 -1.38
C GLY A 683 35.41 7.30 -0.36
N ASP A 684 34.61 8.33 -0.10
CA ASP A 684 34.96 9.53 0.68
C ASP A 684 34.07 9.80 1.91
N ASP A 685 32.99 9.03 2.17
CA ASP A 685 32.25 9.14 3.45
C ASP A 685 33.02 8.50 4.61
N CYS A 686 32.88 9.10 5.80
CA CYS A 686 33.63 8.78 7.00
C CYS A 686 32.85 8.00 8.09
N ASP A 687 31.51 7.90 8.02
CA ASP A 687 30.71 7.01 8.88
C ASP A 687 29.47 6.44 8.15
N ASP A 688 29.67 5.25 7.55
CA ASP A 688 28.75 4.34 6.82
C ASP A 688 27.54 3.89 7.69
N GLY A 689 26.80 4.85 8.24
CA GLY A 689 25.81 4.72 9.30
C GLY A 689 25.20 6.02 9.83
N ASP A 690 25.67 7.20 9.43
CA ASP A 690 25.08 8.52 9.75
C ASP A 690 24.93 9.35 8.45
N ASP A 691 23.69 9.57 8.00
CA ASP A 691 23.38 10.29 6.75
C ASP A 691 23.64 11.81 6.83
N ALA A 692 24.07 12.32 7.99
CA ALA A 692 24.56 13.69 8.17
C ALA A 692 26.10 13.82 8.15
N ALA A 693 26.85 12.72 7.97
CA ALA A 693 28.31 12.68 8.00
C ALA A 693 28.93 12.35 6.62
N PHE A 694 28.94 13.33 5.71
CA PHE A 694 29.33 13.15 4.30
C PHE A 694 30.21 14.29 3.74
N PRO A 695 31.01 14.05 2.69
CA PRO A 695 31.89 15.05 2.05
C PRO A 695 31.23 16.39 1.69
N GLY A 696 31.44 17.40 2.53
CA GLY A 696 30.86 18.75 2.38
C GLY A 696 29.52 18.97 3.10
N ALA A 697 29.15 18.14 4.07
CA ALA A 697 28.06 18.39 5.00
C ALA A 697 28.28 19.67 5.85
N PRO A 698 27.25 20.23 6.51
CA PRO A 698 27.42 21.39 7.39
C PRO A 698 28.03 20.99 8.75
N ASP A 699 29.33 21.22 8.93
CA ASP A 699 30.01 20.91 10.20
C ASP A 699 29.95 22.05 11.25
N ALA A 700 30.15 21.70 12.54
CA ALA A 700 29.68 22.47 13.70
C ALA A 700 30.76 22.79 14.77
N ALA A 701 31.95 23.21 14.33
CA ALA A 701 33.05 23.83 15.09
C ALA A 701 33.06 23.69 16.63
N GLY A 702 33.59 22.56 17.10
CA GLY A 702 33.95 22.30 18.49
C GLY A 702 33.00 21.35 19.22
N ASP A 703 32.19 20.56 18.50
CA ASP A 703 31.41 19.47 19.10
C ASP A 703 32.13 18.12 19.09
N GLY A 704 33.18 17.99 18.26
CA GLY A 704 34.06 16.82 18.21
C GLY A 704 33.62 15.73 17.21
N ILE A 705 32.72 16.05 16.29
CA ILE A 705 32.26 15.17 15.20
C ILE A 705 32.72 15.78 13.87
N ASP A 706 33.47 15.02 13.07
CA ASP A 706 33.94 15.39 11.73
C ASP A 706 32.82 15.10 10.71
N ARG A 707 31.88 16.04 10.50
CA ARG A 707 30.73 15.79 9.61
C ARG A 707 31.00 15.96 8.14
N ASP A 708 31.89 16.88 7.75
CA ASP A 708 32.17 17.12 6.33
C ASP A 708 33.28 16.22 5.76
N CYS A 709 33.80 15.31 6.60
CA CYS A 709 34.84 14.32 6.31
C CYS A 709 36.18 14.92 5.79
N ASP A 710 36.50 16.15 6.19
CA ASP A 710 37.76 16.86 5.92
C ASP A 710 38.94 16.34 6.78
N GLY A 711 38.64 15.80 7.97
CA GLY A 711 39.64 15.46 8.99
C GLY A 711 39.72 16.47 10.15
N ALA A 712 38.69 17.31 10.33
CA ALA A 712 38.64 18.40 11.30
C ALA A 712 37.35 18.39 12.16
N ASP A 713 36.95 19.56 12.66
CA ASP A 713 35.86 19.85 13.60
C ASP A 713 35.65 21.38 13.55
N GLY A 714 35.03 21.89 12.47
CA GLY A 714 34.68 23.32 12.27
C GLY A 714 35.34 24.17 11.18
#